data_AF-A0A395H3L9-F1
#
_entry.id   AF-A0A395H3L9-F1
#
_cell.length_a   1.000
_cell.length_b   1.000
_cell.length_c   1.000
_cell.angle_alpha   90.00
_cell.angle_beta   90.00
_cell.angle_gamma   90.00
#
_symmetry.space_group_name_H-M   'P 1'
#
loop_
_entity.id
_entity.type
_entity.pdbx_description
1 polymer ?
#
loop_
_entity_poly.entity_id
_entity_poly.type
_entity_poly.pdbx_seq_one_letter_code
_entity_poly.pdbx_strand_id
1 'polypeptide(L)'
;MALVTLLVLSLVSLFSILAHAQDEYFTVGDLSQYTTNGVPTPVLTGSVIEITAVGDPTENGLLAFLSPEMQASLKSTMDSDCADIDSKCYEEVMDVLEGSNRILKSRSLSQRALEPRQLELLGAGVFALIGVLFPIFYKGDKVVPVPIKIPPEQIEDSFDLETATAIIVVTEDAQPAQTITQPPEQDKATGLPATITTFASAGSGTSAGDVGIQLDSTVAAHLQALLSGSDNSNCEVGANYFASSLQTRSLDLTSVICGAESILADGIGRDGYPNWLLMNQGRFPWTNAELVAGLNTVVQWALTQASHLNPTISASHLHGMAVGAFALSWVYFTNGAITTNNVIPSASLQGGPTATVCQSQTATQCGVECEVQPWAPQFACSTACSTVTSCDAQDALTTTLTATMTAVGSDPTGNSSATTGQGQQIAVASYINPLSDPAAWDRLIAYDVKKMPILVANVVNGPDSAVDTNWQDVIQRASNAGKTVLGYVRTGYLGVSDQKFQTRLGSGDLADWTAQIEEDVDMWYSLYGDHIGGIFFDEGWPTCGDNNEYADLYKYINAYTKRAHPGALTVLNPGSPMASCFEDTMDTLLTFELSYDSYVNSYTPNDWTPKDPRKLWHIVYNVPESAVSEVVKLANQRGAGFLQLTDDTLPNPYDTLPADSYVQSMIDAISGGSPLNNDAASWPSGDAADTVTGLTVVTSDYTSAKLSWDAASNALGYHVYSGDSLIASVPSSMTSITIGGLASGTSYTISVSAVGGGGDLGSSSNQVTVATESLPDGKTVINSKSTPREGSTVIEADVLVPYSFVRLYIWDSVGCDFDEDPGWSVNFSVDEYVCTHYMVEGTTLYKYNGVLPAGSTAPPWSWAEVSTITLDISGYTYTWTLPLGTSTVDTSKFVVQAQGYNPLTNVFEPDASSYDCKGSSMCTTPALLKWCDHAVNTLYRDDDPFYHSSEVIDGDVYSSQSGNCWGDQTRGCGVFIQGQNCSISGNDLWNDYQNIRNIGGCKKCGSFHRDDGCLVTINYVYNCDNH
;
A
#
# COMPACT_ATOMS: atom_id res chain seq x y z
N MET A 1 39.37 15.66 -34.85
CA MET A 1 38.44 16.47 -34.03
C MET A 1 37.00 16.09 -34.29
N ALA A 2 36.49 16.11 -35.54
CA ALA A 2 35.13 15.66 -35.84
C ALA A 2 34.83 14.19 -35.44
N LEU A 3 35.79 13.28 -35.58
CA LEU A 3 35.63 11.86 -35.18
C LEU A 3 35.52 11.66 -33.65
N VAL A 4 36.11 12.56 -32.85
CA VAL A 4 36.05 12.52 -31.38
C VAL A 4 34.72 13.10 -30.89
N THR A 5 34.25 14.16 -31.56
CA THR A 5 32.94 14.75 -31.28
C THR A 5 31.80 13.83 -31.71
N LEU A 6 31.94 13.08 -32.83
CA LEU A 6 30.98 12.07 -33.24
C LEU A 6 30.96 10.86 -32.29
N LEU A 7 32.10 10.35 -31.82
CA LEU A 7 32.10 9.24 -30.87
C LEU A 7 31.46 9.64 -29.53
N VAL A 8 31.66 10.88 -29.09
CA VAL A 8 31.05 11.45 -27.88
C VAL A 8 29.55 11.69 -28.07
N LEU A 9 29.09 12.23 -29.21
CA LEU A 9 27.66 12.36 -29.48
C LEU A 9 26.97 11.01 -29.71
N SER A 10 27.65 10.03 -30.33
CA SER A 10 27.11 8.69 -30.53
C SER A 10 27.05 7.89 -29.23
N LEU A 11 28.01 8.03 -28.31
CA LEU A 11 27.90 7.51 -26.95
C LEU A 11 26.74 8.19 -26.22
N VAL A 12 26.58 9.51 -26.32
CA VAL A 12 25.45 10.25 -25.73
C VAL A 12 24.10 9.84 -26.32
N SER A 13 24.00 9.56 -27.62
CA SER A 13 22.77 9.01 -28.23
C SER A 13 22.55 7.54 -27.88
N LEU A 14 23.61 6.72 -27.75
CA LEU A 14 23.54 5.35 -27.22
C LEU A 14 23.05 5.38 -25.76
N PHE A 15 23.55 6.31 -24.95
CA PHE A 15 23.10 6.61 -23.60
C PHE A 15 21.68 7.16 -23.58
N SER A 16 21.21 7.87 -24.60
CA SER A 16 19.84 8.41 -24.65
C SER A 16 18.81 7.33 -25.02
N ILE A 17 19.18 6.36 -25.88
CA ILE A 17 18.32 5.22 -26.22
C ILE A 17 18.32 4.18 -25.09
N LEU A 18 19.44 3.99 -24.40
CA LEU A 18 19.53 3.16 -23.18
C LEU A 18 18.90 3.83 -21.96
N ALA A 19 18.92 5.16 -21.84
CA ALA A 19 18.28 5.91 -20.74
C ALA A 19 16.78 6.17 -20.93
N HIS A 20 16.20 5.77 -22.06
CA HIS A 20 14.74 5.65 -22.21
C HIS A 20 14.18 4.34 -21.60
N ALA A 21 15.05 3.41 -21.19
CA ALA A 21 14.65 2.35 -20.27
C ALA A 21 14.53 2.96 -18.87
N GLN A 22 13.30 3.06 -18.35
CA GLN A 22 13.10 3.25 -16.91
C GLN A 22 13.86 2.13 -16.18
N ASP A 23 14.52 2.45 -15.06
CA ASP A 23 15.23 1.48 -14.21
C ASP A 23 14.28 0.39 -13.67
N GLU A 24 13.91 -0.55 -14.53
CA GLU A 24 13.89 -1.95 -14.16
C GLU A 24 15.24 -2.52 -14.59
N TYR A 25 15.99 -3.02 -13.62
CA TYR A 25 17.25 -3.71 -13.85
C TYR A 25 17.11 -4.76 -14.96
N PHE A 26 17.92 -4.65 -16.01
CA PHE A 26 18.11 -5.72 -16.98
C PHE A 26 18.90 -6.84 -16.31
N THR A 27 18.20 -7.84 -15.77
CA THR A 27 18.84 -9.07 -15.28
C THR A 27 18.79 -10.10 -16.40
N VAL A 28 19.85 -10.21 -17.19
CA VAL A 28 20.02 -11.45 -17.96
C VAL A 28 20.29 -12.53 -16.92
N GLY A 29 19.32 -13.41 -16.68
CA GLY A 29 19.56 -14.59 -15.86
C GLY A 29 20.82 -15.32 -16.37
N ASP A 30 21.50 -16.04 -15.48
CA ASP A 30 22.77 -16.75 -15.69
C ASP A 30 23.09 -17.00 -17.18
N LEU A 31 24.07 -16.25 -17.72
CA LEU A 31 24.44 -16.23 -19.14
C LEU A 31 24.83 -17.62 -19.68
N SER A 32 25.14 -18.57 -18.81
CA SER A 32 25.39 -19.98 -19.16
C SER A 32 24.17 -20.69 -19.77
N GLN A 33 22.96 -20.13 -19.63
CA GLN A 33 21.72 -20.70 -20.19
C GLN A 33 21.58 -20.55 -21.72
N TYR A 34 22.43 -19.76 -22.39
CA TYR A 34 22.29 -19.41 -23.82
C TYR A 34 23.23 -20.18 -24.76
N THR A 35 23.76 -21.31 -24.32
CA THR A 35 24.73 -22.10 -25.10
C THR A 35 24.05 -23.05 -26.11
N THR A 36 24.59 -23.16 -27.33
CA THR A 36 24.27 -24.28 -28.24
C THR A 36 25.53 -24.86 -28.88
N ASN A 37 25.63 -26.20 -28.87
CA ASN A 37 26.74 -26.93 -29.49
C ASN A 37 26.52 -27.06 -31.01
N GLY A 38 27.16 -26.18 -31.78
CA GLY A 38 27.35 -26.33 -33.23
C GLY A 38 26.10 -26.09 -34.07
N VAL A 39 25.79 -24.82 -34.38
CA VAL A 39 24.67 -24.43 -35.24
C VAL A 39 25.14 -24.17 -36.68
N PRO A 40 24.59 -24.83 -37.71
CA PRO A 40 24.86 -24.52 -39.12
C PRO A 40 24.13 -23.23 -39.57
N THR A 41 24.76 -22.46 -40.47
CA THR A 41 24.26 -21.18 -41.01
C THR A 41 22.82 -21.32 -41.54
N PRO A 42 21.85 -20.54 -41.02
CA PRO A 42 20.45 -20.67 -41.39
C PRO A 42 20.18 -20.12 -42.80
N VAL A 43 19.23 -20.73 -43.52
CA VAL A 43 18.73 -20.22 -44.80
C VAL A 43 17.62 -19.22 -44.51
N LEU A 44 17.97 -17.93 -44.52
CA LEU A 44 17.06 -16.81 -44.23
C LEU A 44 16.50 -16.20 -45.53
N THR A 45 15.21 -15.83 -45.53
CA THR A 45 14.51 -15.16 -46.64
C THR A 45 13.68 -13.99 -46.12
N GLY A 46 13.53 -12.92 -46.91
CA GLY A 46 12.81 -11.70 -46.48
C GLY A 46 13.72 -10.77 -45.67
N SER A 47 13.19 -9.82 -44.90
CA SER A 47 14.03 -8.85 -44.17
C SER A 47 14.21 -9.25 -42.70
N VAL A 48 15.06 -10.26 -42.47
CA VAL A 48 15.22 -10.95 -41.18
C VAL A 48 16.65 -10.82 -40.66
N ILE A 49 16.77 -10.62 -39.34
CA ILE A 49 18.02 -10.64 -38.59
C ILE A 49 17.90 -11.71 -37.50
N GLU A 50 18.81 -12.69 -37.51
CA GLU A 50 18.84 -13.79 -36.54
C GLU A 50 20.04 -13.68 -35.59
N ILE A 51 19.84 -13.86 -34.28
CA ILE A 51 20.90 -13.74 -33.26
C ILE A 51 21.05 -15.07 -32.49
N THR A 52 22.30 -15.49 -32.26
CA THR A 52 22.65 -16.73 -31.52
C THR A 52 24.02 -16.61 -30.83
N ALA A 53 24.30 -17.46 -29.84
CA ALA A 53 25.63 -17.67 -29.25
C ALA A 53 26.17 -19.07 -29.57
N VAL A 54 27.50 -19.24 -29.65
CA VAL A 54 28.16 -20.55 -29.83
C VAL A 54 29.13 -20.77 -28.67
N GLY A 55 28.91 -21.82 -27.88
CA GLY A 55 29.64 -22.01 -26.62
C GLY A 55 29.23 -20.97 -25.57
N ASP A 56 30.09 -20.76 -24.55
CA ASP A 56 29.85 -19.76 -23.50
C ASP A 56 29.85 -18.33 -24.09
N PRO A 57 28.75 -17.56 -23.97
CA PRO A 57 28.66 -16.21 -24.52
C PRO A 57 29.66 -15.23 -23.90
N THR A 58 30.03 -15.44 -22.63
CA THR A 58 31.00 -14.60 -21.91
C THR A 58 32.43 -14.76 -22.46
N GLU A 59 32.73 -15.90 -23.08
CA GLU A 59 34.02 -16.15 -23.71
C GLU A 59 34.00 -15.93 -25.24
N ASN A 60 32.87 -16.20 -25.91
CA ASN A 60 32.82 -16.31 -27.37
C ASN A 60 32.00 -15.22 -28.08
N GLY A 61 31.16 -14.48 -27.36
CA GLY A 61 30.35 -13.39 -27.89
C GLY A 61 29.11 -13.85 -28.67
N LEU A 62 28.35 -12.89 -29.20
CA LEU A 62 27.12 -13.13 -29.94
C LEU A 62 27.37 -13.11 -31.46
N LEU A 63 26.55 -13.85 -32.20
CA LEU A 63 26.58 -13.93 -33.66
C LEU A 63 25.25 -13.44 -34.23
N ALA A 64 25.32 -12.53 -35.20
CA ALA A 64 24.17 -12.04 -35.94
C ALA A 64 24.23 -12.45 -37.42
N PHE A 65 23.14 -13.00 -37.94
CA PHE A 65 22.98 -13.44 -39.32
C PHE A 65 21.96 -12.57 -40.05
N LEU A 66 22.37 -12.00 -41.17
CA LEU A 66 21.51 -11.14 -42.01
C LEU A 66 20.99 -11.92 -43.21
N SER A 67 19.72 -11.75 -43.55
CA SER A 67 19.19 -12.28 -44.81
C SER A 67 19.83 -11.61 -46.03
N PRO A 68 19.88 -12.29 -47.20
CA PRO A 68 20.43 -11.71 -48.42
C PRO A 68 19.77 -10.40 -48.84
N GLU A 69 18.46 -10.26 -48.63
CA GLU A 69 17.72 -9.03 -48.92
C GLU A 69 18.12 -7.89 -47.98
N MET A 70 18.34 -8.17 -46.69
CA MET A 70 18.80 -7.17 -45.73
C MET A 70 20.23 -6.68 -46.05
N GLN A 71 21.11 -7.62 -46.41
CA GLN A 71 22.48 -7.29 -46.83
C GLN A 71 22.47 -6.40 -48.08
N ALA A 72 21.58 -6.67 -49.04
CA ALA A 72 21.46 -5.87 -50.26
C ALA A 72 20.95 -4.45 -49.98
N SER A 73 19.97 -4.28 -49.07
CA SER A 73 19.46 -2.97 -48.67
C SER A 73 20.53 -2.13 -47.97
N LEU A 74 21.21 -2.69 -46.97
CA LEU A 74 22.29 -1.99 -46.26
C LEU A 74 23.45 -1.62 -47.19
N LYS A 75 23.81 -2.54 -48.10
CA LYS A 75 24.83 -2.27 -49.11
C LYS A 75 24.42 -1.12 -50.05
N SER A 76 23.16 -1.07 -50.47
CA SER A 76 22.66 -0.01 -51.34
C SER A 76 22.79 1.36 -50.66
N THR A 77 22.35 1.48 -49.41
CA THR A 77 22.44 2.71 -48.61
C THR A 77 23.88 3.14 -48.38
N MET A 78 24.77 2.19 -48.08
CA MET A 78 26.19 2.48 -47.95
C MET A 78 26.85 2.97 -49.25
N ASP A 79 26.42 2.46 -50.40
CA ASP A 79 26.97 2.86 -51.70
C ASP A 79 26.41 4.22 -52.18
N SER A 80 25.19 4.61 -51.76
CA SER A 80 24.55 5.86 -52.15
C SER A 80 24.85 7.03 -51.22
N ASP A 81 24.82 6.81 -49.91
CA ASP A 81 24.69 7.89 -48.92
C ASP A 81 25.87 7.96 -47.94
N CYS A 82 26.81 7.01 -47.99
CA CYS A 82 27.93 6.89 -47.07
C CYS A 82 29.30 7.00 -47.75
N ALA A 83 29.57 8.12 -48.42
CA ALA A 83 30.89 8.40 -48.99
C ALA A 83 31.97 8.63 -47.90
N ASP A 84 31.58 9.29 -46.81
CA ASP A 84 32.35 9.47 -45.58
C ASP A 84 31.51 8.92 -44.41
N ILE A 85 32.16 8.34 -43.39
CA ILE A 85 31.47 7.80 -42.21
C ILE A 85 31.24 8.96 -41.24
N ASP A 86 30.12 9.64 -41.44
CA ASP A 86 29.64 10.75 -40.63
C ASP A 86 28.23 10.46 -40.06
N SER A 87 27.64 11.44 -39.39
CA SER A 87 26.36 11.27 -38.68
C SER A 87 25.22 10.95 -39.64
N LYS A 88 25.27 11.49 -40.86
CA LYS A 88 24.27 11.23 -41.89
C LYS A 88 24.37 9.79 -42.39
N CYS A 89 25.59 9.30 -42.62
CA CYS A 89 25.78 7.90 -42.99
C CYS A 89 25.25 6.95 -41.90
N TYR A 90 25.50 7.27 -40.63
CA TYR A 90 25.02 6.48 -39.50
C TYR A 90 23.48 6.46 -39.40
N GLU A 91 22.84 7.62 -39.50
CA GLU A 91 21.36 7.73 -39.47
C GLU A 91 20.71 6.93 -40.61
N GLU A 92 21.23 7.03 -41.83
CA GLU A 92 20.68 6.31 -42.99
C GLU A 92 20.85 4.78 -42.86
N VAL A 93 21.92 4.31 -42.21
CA VAL A 93 22.11 2.88 -41.91
C VAL A 93 21.14 2.42 -40.82
N MET A 94 20.92 3.24 -39.79
CA MET A 94 19.94 2.94 -38.74
C MET A 94 18.50 2.91 -39.28
N ASP A 95 18.14 3.82 -40.18
CA ASP A 95 16.83 3.85 -40.83
C ASP A 95 16.54 2.54 -41.62
N VAL A 96 17.57 1.91 -42.18
CA VAL A 96 17.43 0.61 -42.86
C VAL A 96 17.20 -0.54 -41.87
N LEU A 97 17.82 -0.46 -40.69
CA LEU A 97 17.74 -1.47 -39.63
C LEU A 97 16.41 -1.36 -38.84
N GLU A 98 15.91 -0.14 -38.62
CA GLU A 98 14.72 0.16 -37.79
C GLU A 98 13.40 0.17 -38.56
N GLY A 99 13.41 -0.12 -39.86
CA GLY A 99 12.22 -0.09 -40.70
C GLY A 99 11.06 -1.00 -40.24
N SER A 100 9.82 -0.56 -40.43
CA SER A 100 8.59 -1.16 -39.88
C SER A 100 8.20 -2.58 -40.34
N ASN A 101 8.93 -3.18 -41.28
CA ASN A 101 8.66 -4.53 -41.83
C ASN A 101 9.76 -5.56 -41.48
N ARG A 102 10.61 -5.30 -40.47
CA ARG A 102 11.73 -6.20 -40.10
C ARG A 102 11.34 -7.16 -38.98
N ILE A 103 11.78 -8.41 -39.10
CA ILE A 103 11.49 -9.45 -38.10
C ILE A 103 12.81 -9.88 -37.46
N LEU A 104 12.97 -9.59 -36.17
CA LEU A 104 14.06 -10.12 -35.35
C LEU A 104 13.71 -11.56 -34.94
N LYS A 105 14.60 -12.51 -35.16
CA LYS A 105 14.42 -13.90 -34.72
C LYS A 105 15.54 -14.31 -33.79
N SER A 106 15.21 -14.72 -32.58
CA SER A 106 16.16 -15.37 -31.68
C SER A 106 15.99 -16.89 -31.79
N ARG A 107 17.10 -17.60 -31.96
CA ARG A 107 17.10 -19.07 -31.90
C ARG A 107 17.76 -19.46 -30.59
N SER A 108 17.12 -20.36 -29.84
CA SER A 108 17.55 -20.83 -28.51
C SER A 108 17.26 -19.91 -27.31
N LEU A 109 16.65 -18.74 -27.51
CA LEU A 109 15.95 -18.03 -26.42
C LEU A 109 14.56 -18.64 -26.30
N SER A 110 14.26 -19.35 -25.21
CA SER A 110 12.92 -19.90 -25.02
C SER A 110 11.92 -18.75 -24.89
N GLN A 111 10.88 -18.76 -25.72
CA GLN A 111 9.90 -17.67 -25.83
C GLN A 111 9.00 -17.50 -24.59
N ARG A 112 9.27 -18.22 -23.49
CA ARG A 112 8.47 -18.27 -22.25
C ARG A 112 9.09 -17.50 -21.06
N ALA A 113 10.24 -16.85 -21.25
CA ALA A 113 10.93 -16.12 -20.16
C ALA A 113 11.20 -14.63 -20.47
N LEU A 114 10.64 -14.08 -21.56
CA LEU A 114 10.79 -12.67 -21.93
C LEU A 114 9.44 -12.11 -22.40
N GLU A 115 9.02 -10.99 -21.82
CA GLU A 115 7.85 -10.25 -22.30
C GLU A 115 8.09 -9.65 -23.70
N PRO A 116 7.03 -9.39 -24.50
CA PRO A 116 7.15 -8.83 -25.85
C PRO A 116 7.98 -7.54 -25.94
N ARG A 117 7.92 -6.68 -24.91
CA ARG A 117 8.70 -5.42 -24.83
C ARG A 117 10.21 -5.63 -24.63
N GLN A 118 10.61 -6.70 -23.94
CA GLN A 118 12.03 -6.99 -23.69
C GLN A 118 12.76 -7.53 -24.94
N LEU A 119 12.03 -8.14 -25.88
CA LEU A 119 12.57 -8.55 -27.18
C LEU A 119 12.80 -7.34 -28.13
N GLU A 120 12.01 -6.28 -27.99
CA GLU A 120 12.19 -5.01 -28.73
C GLU A 120 13.43 -4.24 -28.23
N LEU A 121 13.69 -4.24 -26.91
CA LEU A 121 14.87 -3.62 -26.27
C LEU A 121 16.19 -4.34 -26.61
N LEU A 122 16.20 -5.68 -26.61
CA LEU A 122 17.33 -6.48 -27.12
C LEU A 122 17.59 -6.23 -28.62
N GLY A 123 16.52 -6.01 -29.39
CA GLY A 123 16.60 -5.61 -30.79
C GLY A 123 17.30 -4.26 -30.97
N ALA A 124 16.90 -3.25 -30.20
CA ALA A 124 17.44 -1.89 -30.28
C ALA A 124 18.95 -1.82 -29.98
N GLY A 125 19.43 -2.48 -28.91
CA GLY A 125 20.85 -2.52 -28.56
C GLY A 125 21.71 -3.22 -29.62
N VAL A 126 21.20 -4.31 -30.21
CA VAL A 126 21.91 -5.04 -31.28
C VAL A 126 21.89 -4.28 -32.61
N PHE A 127 20.80 -3.56 -32.93
CA PHE A 127 20.75 -2.70 -34.11
C PHE A 127 21.73 -1.53 -34.03
N ALA A 128 21.88 -0.90 -32.86
CA ALA A 128 22.87 0.16 -32.66
C ALA A 128 24.31 -0.36 -32.82
N LEU A 129 24.64 -1.52 -32.24
CA LEU A 129 25.97 -2.14 -32.39
C LEU A 129 26.26 -2.54 -33.85
N ILE A 130 25.28 -3.13 -34.56
CA ILE A 130 25.41 -3.44 -35.99
C ILE A 130 25.55 -2.15 -36.80
N GLY A 131 24.79 -1.10 -36.50
CA GLY A 131 24.86 0.20 -37.16
C GLY A 131 26.22 0.90 -37.03
N VAL A 132 26.94 0.68 -35.93
CA VAL A 132 28.32 1.18 -35.73
C VAL A 132 29.36 0.28 -36.40
N LEU A 133 29.25 -1.03 -36.23
CA LEU A 133 30.24 -1.99 -36.74
C LEU A 133 30.18 -2.13 -38.27
N PHE A 134 29.00 -1.98 -38.87
CA PHE A 134 28.77 -2.21 -40.29
C PHE A 134 29.50 -1.21 -41.20
N PRO A 135 29.42 0.13 -41.00
CA PRO A 135 30.21 1.10 -41.76
C PRO A 135 31.72 0.89 -41.62
N ILE A 136 32.19 0.48 -40.44
CA ILE A 136 33.61 0.23 -40.14
C ILE A 136 34.12 -0.97 -40.95
N PHE A 137 33.39 -2.10 -40.95
CA PHE A 137 33.75 -3.26 -41.75
C PHE A 137 33.65 -2.99 -43.26
N TYR A 138 32.63 -2.21 -43.69
CA TYR A 138 32.39 -1.92 -45.10
C TYR A 138 33.43 -0.97 -45.74
N LYS A 139 34.04 -0.07 -44.94
CA LYS A 139 35.10 0.85 -45.42
C LYS A 139 36.39 0.15 -45.83
N GLY A 140 36.68 -1.00 -45.21
CA GLY A 140 37.86 -1.82 -45.50
C GLY A 140 37.66 -2.69 -46.74
N ASP A 141 36.71 -3.63 -46.68
CA ASP A 141 36.63 -4.74 -47.62
C ASP A 141 35.45 -4.69 -48.60
N LYS A 142 34.56 -3.68 -48.51
CA LYS A 142 33.35 -3.51 -49.36
C LYS A 142 32.40 -4.73 -49.34
N VAL A 143 32.50 -5.59 -48.33
CA VAL A 143 31.71 -6.80 -48.14
C VAL A 143 31.23 -6.86 -46.70
N VAL A 144 30.01 -7.37 -46.50
CA VAL A 144 29.42 -7.59 -45.17
C VAL A 144 29.73 -9.02 -44.73
N PRO A 145 30.50 -9.23 -43.65
CA PRO A 145 30.75 -10.58 -43.14
C PRO A 145 29.47 -11.12 -42.48
N VAL A 146 29.08 -12.35 -42.83
CA VAL A 146 28.00 -13.08 -42.15
C VAL A 146 28.51 -14.44 -41.67
N PRO A 147 28.45 -14.74 -40.37
CA PRO A 147 27.85 -13.93 -39.31
C PRO A 147 28.68 -12.70 -38.93
N ILE A 148 27.98 -11.66 -38.45
CA ILE A 148 28.60 -10.53 -37.74
C ILE A 148 28.86 -11.01 -36.31
N LYS A 149 30.12 -11.02 -35.89
CA LYS A 149 30.52 -11.44 -34.55
C LYS A 149 30.63 -10.23 -33.64
N ILE A 150 29.87 -10.24 -32.54
CA ILE A 150 29.86 -9.24 -31.48
C ILE A 150 30.69 -9.81 -30.33
N PRO A 151 31.89 -9.27 -30.06
CA PRO A 151 32.81 -9.84 -29.06
C PRO A 151 32.30 -9.61 -27.62
N PRO A 152 32.67 -10.49 -26.65
CA PRO A 152 32.18 -10.42 -25.27
C PRO A 152 32.48 -9.10 -24.54
N GLU A 153 33.65 -8.50 -24.80
CA GLU A 153 34.07 -7.24 -24.17
C GLU A 153 33.09 -6.09 -24.49
N GLN A 154 32.47 -6.11 -25.68
CA GLN A 154 31.45 -5.12 -26.06
C GLN A 154 30.05 -5.46 -25.54
N ILE A 155 29.90 -6.59 -24.86
CA ILE A 155 28.67 -7.01 -24.19
C ILE A 155 28.75 -6.61 -22.70
N GLU A 156 29.91 -6.65 -22.04
CA GLU A 156 30.09 -6.20 -20.64
C GLU A 156 30.45 -4.70 -20.50
N ASP A 157 31.17 -4.08 -21.45
CA ASP A 157 31.47 -2.64 -21.41
C ASP A 157 30.23 -1.74 -21.57
N SER A 158 29.10 -2.28 -22.04
CA SER A 158 27.81 -1.57 -22.01
C SER A 158 27.13 -1.58 -20.65
N PHE A 159 27.55 -2.45 -19.72
CA PHE A 159 26.92 -2.64 -18.42
C PHE A 159 27.74 -2.14 -17.21
N ASP A 160 29.05 -1.88 -17.36
CA ASP A 160 29.92 -1.47 -16.22
C ASP A 160 30.62 -0.09 -16.40
N LEU A 161 29.90 0.88 -16.96
CA LEU A 161 30.38 2.27 -17.10
C LEU A 161 30.28 3.12 -15.82
N GLU A 162 29.90 2.55 -14.68
CA GLU A 162 29.51 3.29 -13.47
C GLU A 162 30.64 3.60 -12.48
N THR A 163 31.88 3.09 -12.66
CA THR A 163 32.96 3.27 -11.65
C THR A 163 34.35 3.66 -12.18
N ALA A 164 34.52 3.93 -13.48
CA ALA A 164 35.83 4.25 -14.04
C ALA A 164 36.33 5.66 -13.64
N THR A 165 37.28 5.73 -12.69
CA THR A 165 37.91 7.00 -12.24
C THR A 165 38.96 7.57 -13.22
N ALA A 166 39.29 6.85 -14.30
CA ALA A 166 40.04 7.37 -15.45
C ALA A 166 39.86 6.46 -16.68
N ILE A 167 39.80 7.04 -17.88
CA ILE A 167 39.90 6.31 -19.15
C ILE A 167 41.30 6.54 -19.74
N ILE A 168 42.04 5.46 -20.00
CA ILE A 168 43.35 5.51 -20.69
C ILE A 168 43.15 5.04 -22.14
N VAL A 169 43.37 5.94 -23.10
CA VAL A 169 43.39 5.59 -24.53
C VAL A 169 44.84 5.46 -24.99
N VAL A 170 45.21 4.27 -25.47
CA VAL A 170 46.48 4.03 -26.18
C VAL A 170 46.20 4.07 -27.68
N THR A 171 46.67 5.10 -28.36
CA THR A 171 46.69 5.14 -29.83
C THR A 171 48.05 4.68 -30.34
N GLU A 172 48.10 3.82 -31.36
CA GLU A 172 49.33 3.17 -31.85
C GLU A 172 50.40 4.11 -32.43
N ASP A 173 50.16 5.40 -32.60
CA ASP A 173 51.14 6.33 -33.20
C ASP A 173 51.70 7.39 -32.22
N ALA A 174 52.70 6.97 -31.44
CA ALA A 174 53.90 7.71 -31.00
C ALA A 174 53.82 9.19 -30.51
N GLN A 175 52.79 9.63 -29.80
CA GLN A 175 52.84 10.83 -28.92
C GLN A 175 52.09 10.56 -27.59
N PRO A 176 52.45 11.24 -26.47
CA PRO A 176 52.20 10.72 -25.13
C PRO A 176 50.70 10.67 -24.81
N ALA A 177 50.32 9.60 -24.10
CA ALA A 177 48.97 9.32 -23.61
C ALA A 177 48.29 10.57 -23.03
N GLN A 178 47.12 10.92 -23.54
CA GLN A 178 46.23 11.87 -22.87
C GLN A 178 45.40 11.10 -21.86
N THR A 179 45.65 11.35 -20.58
CA THR A 179 44.74 10.98 -19.50
C THR A 179 43.66 12.05 -19.42
N ILE A 180 42.41 11.68 -19.66
CA ILE A 180 41.26 12.52 -19.31
C ILE A 180 40.85 12.08 -17.90
N THR A 181 41.32 12.82 -16.90
CA THR A 181 40.72 12.75 -15.56
C THR A 181 39.46 13.60 -15.54
N GLN A 182 38.41 13.10 -14.89
CA GLN A 182 37.27 13.90 -14.44
C GLN A 182 37.80 15.16 -13.72
N PRO A 183 37.13 16.33 -13.83
CA PRO A 183 37.45 17.45 -12.95
C PRO A 183 37.41 16.93 -11.51
N PRO A 184 38.33 17.35 -10.62
CA PRO A 184 38.32 16.88 -9.23
C PRO A 184 36.91 17.09 -8.66
N GLU A 185 36.42 16.15 -7.83
CA GLU A 185 35.18 16.30 -7.07
C GLU A 185 35.11 17.76 -6.58
N GLN A 186 34.20 18.55 -7.17
CA GLN A 186 33.92 19.86 -6.63
C GLN A 186 33.31 19.61 -5.26
N ASP A 187 33.81 20.30 -4.23
CA ASP A 187 33.24 20.31 -2.88
C ASP A 187 31.75 20.64 -2.98
N LYS A 188 30.86 19.65 -2.99
CA LYS A 188 29.42 19.90 -3.10
C LYS A 188 28.87 20.38 -1.76
N ALA A 189 28.08 21.45 -1.77
CA ALA A 189 27.49 21.98 -0.55
C ALA A 189 26.38 21.06 0.00
N THR A 190 26.68 20.33 1.08
CA THR A 190 25.68 19.66 1.92
C THR A 190 25.37 20.56 3.13
N GLY A 191 24.08 20.78 3.41
CA GLY A 191 23.66 21.68 4.50
C GLY A 191 22.16 21.61 4.78
N LEU A 192 21.74 22.17 5.91
CA LEU A 192 20.34 22.19 6.35
C LEU A 192 19.43 22.92 5.34
N PRO A 193 18.13 22.57 5.27
CA PRO A 193 17.17 23.28 4.43
C PRO A 193 17.20 24.80 4.62
N ALA A 194 17.04 25.56 3.53
CA ALA A 194 16.99 27.02 3.62
C ALA A 194 15.71 27.46 4.36
N THR A 195 15.86 28.35 5.34
CA THR A 195 14.70 28.87 6.08
C THR A 195 14.16 30.12 5.38
N ILE A 196 12.90 30.08 4.93
CA ILE A 196 12.24 31.20 4.23
C ILE A 196 11.27 31.93 5.16
N THR A 197 11.56 33.19 5.45
CA THR A 197 10.78 34.03 6.39
C THR A 197 10.24 35.27 5.70
N THR A 198 8.94 35.57 5.84
CA THR A 198 8.40 36.87 5.43
C THR A 198 8.45 37.84 6.61
N PHE A 199 9.06 39.01 6.44
CA PHE A 199 9.22 40.00 7.51
C PHE A 199 7.88 40.71 7.78
N ALA A 200 7.36 40.58 8.99
CA ALA A 200 6.08 41.19 9.39
C ALA A 200 6.17 42.69 9.75
N SER A 201 7.38 43.23 9.96
CA SER A 201 7.61 44.62 10.37
C SER A 201 9.01 45.10 10.00
N ALA A 202 9.19 46.41 9.81
CA ALA A 202 10.50 46.98 9.47
C ALA A 202 11.49 46.92 10.65
N GLY A 203 12.71 46.42 10.39
CA GLY A 203 13.79 46.30 11.38
C GLY A 203 15.10 45.81 10.78
N SER A 204 16.24 46.23 11.32
CA SER A 204 17.60 45.79 10.91
C SER A 204 17.91 45.87 9.40
N GLY A 205 17.38 46.89 8.71
CA GLY A 205 17.59 47.08 7.27
C GLY A 205 16.57 46.41 6.35
N THR A 206 15.56 45.74 6.91
CA THR A 206 14.45 45.09 6.17
C THR A 206 13.14 45.85 6.33
N SER A 207 12.24 45.72 5.36
CA SER A 207 10.88 46.28 5.34
C SER A 207 9.82 45.20 5.55
N ALA A 208 8.64 45.60 6.03
CA ALA A 208 7.49 44.69 6.10
C ALA A 208 7.16 44.16 4.70
N GLY A 209 6.93 42.84 4.59
CA GLY A 209 6.68 42.11 3.35
C GLY A 209 7.93 41.57 2.67
N ASP A 210 9.15 41.96 3.08
CA ASP A 210 10.37 41.41 2.51
C ASP A 210 10.45 39.91 2.79
N VAL A 211 11.12 39.14 1.93
CA VAL A 211 11.33 37.70 2.10
C VAL A 211 12.80 37.42 2.40
N GLY A 212 13.08 36.89 3.58
CA GLY A 212 14.39 36.41 4.00
C GLY A 212 14.61 34.96 3.60
N ILE A 213 15.79 34.64 3.06
CA ILE A 213 16.28 33.28 2.81
C ILE A 213 17.53 33.08 3.66
N GLN A 214 17.43 32.27 4.70
CA GLN A 214 18.55 31.93 5.58
C GLN A 214 19.19 30.61 5.14
N LEU A 215 20.50 30.64 4.89
CA LEU A 215 21.31 29.51 4.45
C LEU A 215 22.32 29.12 5.53
N ASP A 216 22.73 27.85 5.54
CA ASP A 216 23.91 27.42 6.31
C ASP A 216 25.16 28.22 5.86
N SER A 217 26.06 28.51 6.79
CA SER A 217 27.30 29.23 6.52
C SER A 217 28.20 28.57 5.47
N THR A 218 28.24 27.24 5.40
CA THR A 218 29.04 26.50 4.40
C THR A 218 28.37 26.56 3.03
N VAL A 219 27.05 26.40 2.98
CA VAL A 219 26.23 26.50 1.75
C VAL A 219 26.32 27.92 1.17
N ALA A 220 26.19 28.95 2.01
CA ALA A 220 26.30 30.33 1.58
C ALA A 220 27.70 30.65 1.00
N ALA A 221 28.77 30.16 1.64
CA ALA A 221 30.13 30.34 1.16
C ALA A 221 30.39 29.61 -0.17
N HIS A 222 29.83 28.40 -0.33
CA HIS A 222 29.93 27.62 -1.57
C HIS A 222 29.20 28.28 -2.73
N LEU A 223 27.93 28.67 -2.53
CA LEU A 223 27.15 29.37 -3.55
C LEU A 223 27.79 30.70 -3.97
N GLN A 224 28.36 31.43 -3.00
CA GLN A 224 29.13 32.64 -3.26
C GLN A 224 30.36 32.35 -4.15
N ALA A 225 31.06 31.24 -3.95
CA ALA A 225 32.20 30.83 -4.77
C ALA A 225 31.76 30.36 -6.16
N LEU A 226 30.71 29.53 -6.24
CA LEU A 226 30.14 29.02 -7.49
C LEU A 226 29.71 30.17 -8.41
N LEU A 227 28.88 31.09 -7.91
CA LEU A 227 28.33 32.18 -8.72
C LEU A 227 29.35 33.27 -9.07
N SER A 228 30.42 33.42 -8.28
CA SER A 228 31.52 34.34 -8.62
C SER A 228 32.53 33.74 -9.59
N GLY A 229 32.62 32.42 -9.68
CA GLY A 229 33.52 31.70 -10.59
C GLY A 229 32.88 31.25 -11.92
N SER A 230 31.56 31.29 -12.05
CA SER A 230 30.83 30.82 -13.24
C SER A 230 30.98 31.80 -14.43
N ASP A 231 31.38 31.27 -15.60
CA ASP A 231 31.40 32.05 -16.86
C ASP A 231 30.03 32.01 -17.54
N ASN A 232 29.18 32.98 -17.19
CA ASN A 232 27.81 33.05 -17.72
C ASN A 232 27.74 33.65 -19.13
N SER A 233 28.87 33.95 -19.79
CA SER A 233 28.89 34.60 -21.11
C SER A 233 28.65 33.67 -22.31
N ASN A 234 28.80 32.36 -22.12
CA ASN A 234 28.66 31.33 -23.17
C ASN A 234 27.44 30.39 -22.97
N CYS A 235 26.54 30.73 -22.05
CA CYS A 235 25.35 29.97 -21.72
C CYS A 235 24.25 30.19 -22.79
N GLU A 236 23.83 29.12 -23.48
CA GLU A 236 22.75 29.18 -24.48
C GLU A 236 21.37 29.12 -23.83
N VAL A 237 20.75 30.28 -23.63
CA VAL A 237 19.33 30.37 -23.27
C VAL A 237 18.53 30.33 -24.58
N GLY A 238 17.69 29.31 -24.78
CA GLY A 238 17.12 28.87 -26.08
C GLY A 238 16.60 29.92 -27.08
N ALA A 239 16.52 29.52 -28.35
CA ALA A 239 16.57 30.39 -29.54
C ALA A 239 15.45 31.42 -29.81
N ASN A 240 14.44 31.62 -28.94
CA ASN A 240 13.27 32.49 -29.24
C ASN A 240 12.83 33.45 -28.12
N TYR A 241 13.65 33.69 -27.10
CA TYR A 241 13.22 34.45 -25.91
C TYR A 241 13.22 36.00 -26.05
N PHE A 242 12.82 36.51 -27.23
CA PHE A 242 12.57 37.92 -27.56
C PHE A 242 13.80 38.77 -27.94
N ALA A 243 13.86 39.11 -29.23
CA ALA A 243 14.88 39.92 -29.87
C ALA A 243 15.14 41.26 -29.13
N SER A 244 16.36 41.38 -28.60
CA SER A 244 17.00 42.60 -28.08
C SER A 244 16.39 43.28 -26.83
N SER A 245 17.16 43.19 -25.74
CA SER A 245 17.19 44.04 -24.53
C SER A 245 15.94 44.05 -23.64
N LEU A 246 15.82 43.02 -22.78
CA LEU A 246 15.01 43.10 -21.56
C LEU A 246 15.98 43.29 -20.37
N GLN A 247 16.11 44.53 -19.92
CA GLN A 247 16.77 44.88 -18.67
C GLN A 247 15.68 45.28 -17.67
N THR A 248 15.46 44.49 -16.62
CA THR A 248 14.70 44.97 -15.47
C THR A 248 15.61 45.88 -14.65
N ARG A 249 15.46 47.21 -14.76
CA ARG A 249 16.20 48.20 -13.94
C ARG A 249 17.70 47.88 -13.77
N SER A 250 18.41 47.57 -14.87
CA SER A 250 19.85 47.24 -14.91
C SER A 250 20.28 45.85 -14.40
N LEU A 251 19.36 44.91 -14.21
CA LEU A 251 19.68 43.49 -13.96
C LEU A 251 19.72 42.71 -15.29
N ASP A 252 20.81 41.95 -15.52
CA ASP A 252 20.94 41.05 -16.67
C ASP A 252 20.29 39.70 -16.35
N LEU A 253 19.09 39.48 -16.88
CA LEU A 253 18.32 38.26 -16.68
C LEU A 253 18.99 37.01 -17.25
N THR A 254 19.84 37.17 -18.27
CA THR A 254 20.65 36.07 -18.83
C THR A 254 21.60 35.53 -17.76
N SER A 255 22.32 36.42 -17.08
CA SER A 255 23.22 36.06 -15.99
C SER A 255 22.48 35.40 -14.82
N VAL A 256 21.25 35.86 -14.50
CA VAL A 256 20.41 35.26 -13.44
C VAL A 256 19.97 33.84 -13.81
N ILE A 257 19.51 33.61 -15.03
CA ILE A 257 19.08 32.28 -15.51
C ILE A 257 20.28 31.32 -15.51
N CYS A 258 21.39 31.71 -16.12
CA CYS A 258 22.58 30.87 -16.20
C CYS A 258 23.21 30.60 -14.82
N GLY A 259 23.14 31.57 -13.91
CA GLY A 259 23.50 31.36 -12.50
C GLY A 259 22.59 30.34 -11.81
N ALA A 260 21.29 30.35 -12.08
CA ALA A 260 20.34 29.39 -11.52
C ALA A 260 20.55 27.97 -12.09
N GLU A 261 20.79 27.86 -13.40
CA GLU A 261 21.17 26.59 -14.05
C GLU A 261 22.48 26.04 -13.47
N SER A 262 23.45 26.90 -13.18
CA SER A 262 24.71 26.51 -12.53
C SER A 262 24.50 26.02 -11.08
N ILE A 263 23.60 26.66 -10.32
CA ILE A 263 23.22 26.19 -8.96
C ILE A 263 22.53 24.83 -9.02
N LEU A 264 21.66 24.60 -10.02
CA LEU A 264 20.98 23.31 -10.20
C LEU A 264 21.96 22.21 -10.62
N ALA A 265 22.88 22.51 -11.53
CA ALA A 265 23.89 21.57 -12.00
C ALA A 265 24.94 21.22 -10.92
N ASP A 266 25.29 22.17 -10.05
CA ASP A 266 26.17 21.93 -8.90
C ASP A 266 25.45 21.16 -7.77
N GLY A 267 24.20 21.54 -7.50
CA GLY A 267 23.40 20.99 -6.41
C GLY A 267 22.90 19.57 -6.69
N ILE A 268 22.43 19.25 -7.89
CA ILE A 268 21.83 17.94 -8.19
C ILE A 268 22.90 16.90 -8.52
N GLY A 269 22.85 15.73 -7.87
CA GLY A 269 23.68 14.56 -8.20
C GLY A 269 22.84 13.31 -8.40
N ARG A 270 23.45 12.21 -8.87
CA ARG A 270 22.75 10.92 -9.07
C ARG A 270 22.18 10.34 -7.77
N ASP A 271 22.86 10.52 -6.65
CA ASP A 271 22.46 9.95 -5.34
C ASP A 271 21.44 10.81 -4.58
N GLY A 272 21.04 11.96 -5.15
CA GLY A 272 20.01 12.83 -4.56
C GLY A 272 20.24 14.32 -4.83
N TYR A 273 19.53 15.14 -4.07
CA TYR A 273 19.56 16.59 -4.19
C TYR A 273 19.58 17.28 -2.82
N PRO A 274 20.14 18.49 -2.73
CA PRO A 274 20.21 19.23 -1.49
C PRO A 274 18.85 19.81 -1.13
N ASN A 275 18.36 19.47 0.06
CA ASN A 275 17.11 19.99 0.61
C ASN A 275 17.12 21.53 0.82
N TRP A 276 18.29 22.18 0.80
CA TRP A 276 18.39 23.64 0.87
C TRP A 276 17.92 24.37 -0.40
N LEU A 277 17.85 23.66 -1.53
CA LEU A 277 17.42 24.24 -2.80
C LEU A 277 15.90 24.10 -3.04
N LEU A 278 15.22 23.20 -2.31
CA LEU A 278 13.80 22.91 -2.49
C LEU A 278 12.92 24.03 -1.89
N MET A 279 12.40 24.94 -2.72
CA MET A 279 11.61 26.09 -2.28
C MET A 279 10.26 26.20 -3.00
N ASN A 280 9.18 26.58 -2.30
CA ASN A 280 7.84 26.69 -2.89
C ASN A 280 7.67 28.01 -3.67
N GLN A 281 7.19 27.93 -4.91
CA GLN A 281 6.85 29.08 -5.77
C GLN A 281 5.91 30.10 -5.10
N GLY A 282 4.97 29.64 -4.27
CA GLY A 282 4.01 30.50 -3.59
C GLY A 282 4.65 31.45 -2.57
N ARG A 283 5.91 31.22 -2.21
CA ARG A 283 6.69 32.11 -1.32
C ARG A 283 7.42 33.22 -2.08
N PHE A 284 7.48 33.13 -3.42
CA PHE A 284 8.11 34.13 -4.30
C PHE A 284 7.16 34.52 -5.44
N PRO A 285 6.07 35.26 -5.16
CA PRO A 285 5.10 35.67 -6.16
C PRO A 285 5.66 36.79 -7.05
N TRP A 286 6.56 36.44 -7.97
CA TRP A 286 7.09 37.36 -8.96
C TRP A 286 5.94 37.85 -9.86
N THR A 287 5.80 39.16 -10.04
CA THR A 287 4.78 39.73 -10.94
C THR A 287 5.36 40.53 -12.09
N ASN A 288 6.67 40.80 -12.04
CA ASN A 288 7.34 41.36 -13.19
C ASN A 288 7.39 40.29 -14.28
N ALA A 289 6.74 40.56 -15.42
CA ALA A 289 6.62 39.62 -16.52
C ALA A 289 7.98 39.07 -16.99
N GLU A 290 9.05 39.88 -16.93
CA GLU A 290 10.41 39.46 -17.32
C GLU A 290 11.04 38.50 -16.30
N LEU A 291 10.79 38.70 -14.99
CA LEU A 291 11.24 37.79 -13.93
C LEU A 291 10.45 36.48 -13.92
N VAL A 292 9.13 36.55 -14.11
CA VAL A 292 8.25 35.38 -14.21
C VAL A 292 8.65 34.51 -15.38
N ALA A 293 8.86 35.13 -16.54
CA ALA A 293 9.26 34.38 -17.71
C ALA A 293 10.69 33.81 -17.54
N GLY A 294 11.59 34.52 -16.85
CA GLY A 294 12.93 34.00 -16.52
C GLY A 294 12.90 32.79 -15.57
N LEU A 295 12.07 32.84 -14.53
CA LEU A 295 11.82 31.70 -13.64
C LEU A 295 11.23 30.51 -14.42
N ASN A 296 10.25 30.76 -15.29
CA ASN A 296 9.66 29.71 -16.12
C ASN A 296 10.68 29.08 -17.06
N THR A 297 11.64 29.85 -17.58
CA THR A 297 12.74 29.31 -18.38
C THR A 297 13.61 28.35 -17.56
N VAL A 298 13.96 28.70 -16.32
CA VAL A 298 14.73 27.81 -15.43
C VAL A 298 13.94 26.56 -15.03
N VAL A 299 12.64 26.70 -14.76
CA VAL A 299 11.75 25.56 -14.48
C VAL A 299 11.64 24.64 -15.69
N GLN A 300 11.42 25.20 -16.89
CA GLN A 300 11.36 24.42 -18.12
C GLN A 300 12.70 23.75 -18.41
N TRP A 301 13.81 24.43 -18.18
CA TRP A 301 15.13 23.83 -18.28
C TRP A 301 15.28 22.68 -17.28
N ALA A 302 14.97 22.87 -16.00
CA ALA A 302 15.10 21.83 -14.97
C ALA A 302 14.19 20.61 -15.24
N LEU A 303 12.97 20.84 -15.74
CA LEU A 303 12.02 19.78 -16.10
C LEU A 303 12.40 19.07 -17.40
N THR A 304 12.98 19.80 -18.36
CA THR A 304 13.48 19.20 -19.62
C THR A 304 14.76 18.41 -19.36
N GLN A 305 15.61 18.90 -18.45
CA GLN A 305 16.81 18.22 -17.98
C GLN A 305 16.51 17.24 -16.85
N ALA A 306 15.24 16.97 -16.49
CA ALA A 306 14.85 16.13 -15.37
C ALA A 306 15.47 14.71 -15.44
N SER A 307 15.47 14.12 -16.63
CA SER A 307 16.09 12.83 -16.92
C SER A 307 17.62 12.87 -16.89
N HIS A 308 18.24 14.05 -16.99
CA HIS A 308 19.69 14.25 -17.04
C HIS A 308 20.30 14.70 -15.70
N LEU A 309 19.54 15.44 -14.89
CA LEU A 309 19.97 15.96 -13.59
C LEU A 309 19.92 14.86 -12.52
N ASN A 310 18.74 14.27 -12.30
CA ASN A 310 18.54 13.04 -11.53
C ASN A 310 17.09 12.55 -11.74
N PRO A 311 16.86 11.39 -12.38
CA PRO A 311 15.53 10.91 -12.74
C PRO A 311 14.67 10.49 -11.54
N THR A 312 15.27 10.28 -10.36
CA THR A 312 14.54 9.96 -9.11
C THR A 312 13.87 11.18 -8.49
N ILE A 313 14.24 12.40 -8.94
CA ILE A 313 13.65 13.64 -8.43
C ILE A 313 12.32 13.88 -9.14
N SER A 314 11.23 13.89 -8.36
CA SER A 314 9.90 14.19 -8.90
C SER A 314 9.88 15.55 -9.63
N ALA A 315 9.04 15.67 -10.66
CA ALA A 315 8.83 16.94 -11.35
C ALA A 315 8.45 18.09 -10.39
N SER A 316 7.69 17.79 -9.33
CA SER A 316 7.37 18.75 -8.26
C SER A 316 8.59 19.18 -7.45
N HIS A 317 9.53 18.29 -7.18
CA HIS A 317 10.79 18.62 -6.49
C HIS A 317 11.72 19.41 -7.40
N LEU A 318 11.85 19.05 -8.68
CA LEU A 318 12.62 19.84 -9.66
C LEU A 318 12.04 21.25 -9.83
N HIS A 319 10.72 21.38 -9.83
CA HIS A 319 10.05 22.68 -9.84
C HIS A 319 10.44 23.51 -8.62
N GLY A 320 10.36 22.94 -7.40
CA GLY A 320 10.74 23.64 -6.18
C GLY A 320 12.24 23.99 -6.13
N MET A 321 13.09 23.14 -6.68
CA MET A 321 14.53 23.40 -6.79
C MET A 321 14.84 24.52 -7.79
N ALA A 322 14.18 24.53 -8.94
CA ALA A 322 14.32 25.59 -9.94
C ALA A 322 13.88 26.96 -9.39
N VAL A 323 12.81 26.98 -8.59
CA VAL A 323 12.35 28.18 -7.88
C VAL A 323 13.42 28.67 -6.89
N GLY A 324 13.99 27.78 -6.08
CA GLY A 324 15.05 28.14 -5.14
C GLY A 324 16.31 28.62 -5.81
N ALA A 325 16.74 27.95 -6.90
CA ALA A 325 17.90 28.32 -7.68
C ALA A 325 17.76 29.70 -8.32
N PHE A 326 16.58 29.98 -8.89
CA PHE A 326 16.28 31.29 -9.47
C PHE A 326 16.27 32.40 -8.41
N ALA A 327 15.66 32.16 -7.24
CA ALA A 327 15.63 33.14 -6.15
C ALA A 327 17.04 33.47 -5.61
N LEU A 328 17.88 32.46 -5.41
CA LEU A 328 19.26 32.63 -4.94
C LEU A 328 20.15 33.30 -5.99
N SER A 329 20.06 32.88 -7.26
CA SER A 329 20.78 33.55 -8.36
C SER A 329 20.36 35.02 -8.49
N TRP A 330 19.06 35.30 -8.39
CA TRP A 330 18.54 36.67 -8.43
C TRP A 330 19.09 37.53 -7.28
N VAL A 331 19.13 36.99 -6.05
CA VAL A 331 19.75 37.65 -4.89
C VAL A 331 21.20 38.00 -5.17
N TYR A 332 21.99 37.06 -5.71
CA TYR A 332 23.41 37.29 -5.98
C TYR A 332 23.62 38.44 -6.99
N PHE A 333 22.94 38.39 -8.14
CA PHE A 333 23.11 39.42 -9.17
C PHE A 333 22.48 40.77 -8.82
N THR A 334 21.57 40.80 -7.84
CA THR A 334 20.98 42.05 -7.32
C THR A 334 21.81 42.67 -6.18
N ASN A 335 22.31 41.85 -5.25
CA ASN A 335 22.99 42.32 -4.03
C ASN A 335 24.53 42.24 -4.13
N GLY A 336 25.06 41.56 -5.15
CA GLY A 336 26.50 41.34 -5.38
C GLY A 336 27.14 40.25 -4.51
N ALA A 337 26.35 39.60 -3.63
CA ALA A 337 26.82 38.54 -2.75
C ALA A 337 25.69 37.63 -2.28
N ILE A 338 26.03 36.37 -1.93
CA ILE A 338 25.23 35.43 -1.16
C ILE A 338 25.83 35.33 0.23
N THR A 339 24.98 35.47 1.25
CA THR A 339 25.38 35.37 2.66
C THR A 339 24.51 34.37 3.39
N THR A 340 24.72 34.20 4.69
CA THR A 340 23.84 33.36 5.53
C THR A 340 22.43 33.92 5.65
N ASN A 341 22.23 35.24 5.45
CA ASN A 341 20.92 35.88 5.51
C ASN A 341 20.71 36.75 4.28
N ASN A 342 19.92 36.23 3.33
CA ASN A 342 19.62 36.91 2.08
C ASN A 342 18.23 37.52 2.15
N VAL A 343 18.02 38.69 1.54
CA VAL A 343 16.73 39.37 1.57
C VAL A 343 16.30 39.71 0.15
N ILE A 344 15.09 39.30 -0.22
CA ILE A 344 14.37 39.72 -1.41
C ILE A 344 13.37 40.80 -1.00
N PRO A 345 13.55 42.06 -1.45
CA PRO A 345 12.63 43.12 -1.10
C PRO A 345 11.20 42.82 -1.59
N SER A 346 10.20 43.12 -0.76
CA SER A 346 8.77 43.05 -1.10
C SER A 346 8.42 43.78 -2.38
N ALA A 347 9.13 44.87 -2.71
CA ALA A 347 8.93 45.62 -3.94
C ALA A 347 9.28 44.82 -5.22
N SER A 348 10.01 43.72 -5.09
CA SER A 348 10.31 42.79 -6.18
C SER A 348 9.25 41.68 -6.33
N LEU A 349 8.29 41.59 -5.39
CA LEU A 349 7.25 40.57 -5.29
C LEU A 349 5.84 41.21 -5.33
N GLN A 350 4.78 40.45 -5.61
CA GLN A 350 3.40 40.95 -5.71
C GLN A 350 2.95 41.66 -4.42
N GLY A 351 2.31 42.84 -4.55
CA GLY A 351 1.56 43.48 -3.45
C GLY A 351 2.34 44.36 -2.46
N GLY A 352 3.66 44.49 -2.61
CA GLY A 352 4.49 45.30 -1.72
C GLY A 352 4.31 44.91 -0.24
N PRO A 353 4.46 45.85 0.72
CA PRO A 353 4.28 45.57 2.15
C PRO A 353 2.89 45.04 2.56
N THR A 354 1.94 44.97 1.62
CA THR A 354 0.52 44.63 1.82
C THR A 354 0.08 43.41 1.01
N ALA A 355 1.00 42.53 0.62
CA ALA A 355 0.77 41.36 -0.23
C ALA A 355 -0.27 40.33 0.26
N THR A 356 -0.91 40.55 1.42
CA THR A 356 -1.99 39.70 1.95
C THR A 356 -3.41 40.20 1.68
N VAL A 357 -3.64 41.31 0.94
CA VAL A 357 -5.01 41.79 0.67
C VAL A 357 -5.19 42.21 -0.80
N CYS A 358 -5.93 41.41 -1.57
CA CYS A 358 -6.33 41.74 -2.94
C CYS A 358 -7.62 42.60 -2.95
N GLN A 359 -7.60 43.79 -3.55
CA GLN A 359 -8.82 44.56 -3.83
C GLN A 359 -9.28 44.33 -5.28
N SER A 360 -10.57 44.04 -5.46
CA SER A 360 -11.15 43.63 -6.75
C SER A 360 -10.92 44.66 -7.86
N GLN A 361 -10.38 44.24 -9.01
CA GLN A 361 -10.42 45.03 -10.24
C GLN A 361 -10.85 44.13 -11.42
N THR A 362 -11.78 44.62 -12.23
CA THR A 362 -12.25 43.93 -13.44
C THR A 362 -11.36 44.31 -14.62
N ALA A 363 -10.82 43.31 -15.33
CA ALA A 363 -10.02 43.53 -16.53
C ALA A 363 -10.52 42.63 -17.67
N THR A 364 -10.69 43.21 -18.85
CA THR A 364 -10.98 42.44 -20.07
C THR A 364 -9.69 41.86 -20.60
N GLN A 365 -9.53 40.54 -20.56
CA GLN A 365 -8.35 39.87 -21.05
C GLN A 365 -8.65 39.13 -22.35
N CYS A 366 -7.85 39.42 -23.36
CA CYS A 366 -7.80 38.62 -24.56
C CYS A 366 -6.96 37.38 -24.32
N GLY A 367 -7.62 36.30 -23.89
CA GLY A 367 -6.99 35.03 -23.58
C GLY A 367 -6.61 34.26 -24.83
N VAL A 368 -5.67 33.35 -24.62
CA VAL A 368 -5.35 32.14 -25.36
C VAL A 368 -6.06 31.01 -24.61
N GLU A 369 -6.98 30.27 -25.24
CA GLU A 369 -7.51 29.01 -24.75
C GLU A 369 -6.32 28.09 -24.44
N CYS A 370 -6.11 27.83 -23.15
CA CYS A 370 -5.09 26.92 -22.67
C CYS A 370 -5.79 25.68 -22.10
N GLU A 371 -5.62 24.52 -22.72
CA GLU A 371 -6.04 23.24 -22.14
C GLU A 371 -5.00 22.76 -21.11
N VAL A 372 -5.47 22.14 -20.02
CA VAL A 372 -4.66 21.53 -18.96
C VAL A 372 -4.69 20.01 -19.16
N GLN A 373 -3.53 19.36 -19.25
CA GLN A 373 -3.45 17.90 -19.29
C GLN A 373 -3.41 17.30 -17.86
N PRO A 374 -4.05 16.14 -17.60
CA PRO A 374 -4.42 15.72 -16.25
C PRO A 374 -3.29 15.24 -15.33
N TRP A 375 -2.05 15.12 -15.82
CA TRP A 375 -0.94 14.54 -15.05
C TRP A 375 0.30 15.44 -14.93
N ALA A 376 0.29 16.65 -15.51
CA ALA A 376 1.28 17.70 -15.26
C ALA A 376 0.71 19.08 -15.65
N PRO A 377 0.83 20.15 -14.83
CA PRO A 377 0.33 21.47 -15.19
C PRO A 377 1.24 22.10 -16.26
N GLN A 378 0.96 21.81 -17.53
CA GLN A 378 1.48 22.56 -18.67
C GLN A 378 0.30 23.25 -19.36
N PHE A 379 0.45 24.54 -19.68
CA PHE A 379 -0.53 25.32 -20.45
C PHE A 379 -0.08 25.40 -21.91
N ALA A 380 -0.87 24.86 -22.85
CA ALA A 380 -0.70 25.06 -24.29
C ALA A 380 -1.78 26.01 -24.81
N CYS A 381 -1.39 27.20 -25.26
CA CYS A 381 -2.28 28.38 -25.34
C CYS A 381 -2.58 28.84 -26.78
N SER A 382 -3.86 28.99 -27.19
CA SER A 382 -4.29 29.64 -28.47
C SER A 382 -5.59 30.50 -28.41
N THR A 383 -5.61 31.71 -28.97
CA THR A 383 -6.38 32.96 -28.65
C THR A 383 -7.95 32.98 -28.73
N ALA A 384 -8.67 33.19 -27.61
CA ALA A 384 -10.01 33.79 -27.51
C ALA A 384 -10.24 34.68 -26.24
N CYS A 385 -10.84 35.87 -26.38
CA CYS A 385 -10.97 36.89 -25.31
C CYS A 385 -12.24 36.78 -24.46
N SER A 386 -12.14 36.92 -23.13
CA SER A 386 -13.28 37.03 -22.22
C SER A 386 -13.07 38.09 -21.11
N THR A 387 -14.17 38.62 -20.57
CA THR A 387 -14.14 39.60 -19.48
C THR A 387 -13.99 38.87 -18.14
N VAL A 388 -12.86 39.04 -17.46
CA VAL A 388 -12.56 38.34 -16.20
C VAL A 388 -12.69 39.31 -15.02
N THR A 389 -13.39 38.87 -13.97
CA THR A 389 -13.40 39.54 -12.67
C THR A 389 -12.44 38.75 -11.79
N SER A 390 -11.33 39.36 -11.34
CA SER A 390 -10.22 38.59 -10.75
C SER A 390 -10.54 38.09 -9.33
N CYS A 391 -11.21 36.93 -9.23
CA CYS A 391 -11.17 36.02 -8.08
C CYS A 391 -11.14 34.54 -8.50
N ASP A 392 -10.94 34.22 -9.78
CA ASP A 392 -10.85 32.82 -10.26
C ASP A 392 -9.40 32.30 -10.29
N ALA A 393 -8.61 32.61 -9.25
CA ALA A 393 -7.41 31.83 -8.94
C ALA A 393 -7.84 30.75 -7.94
N GLN A 394 -7.62 29.47 -8.29
CA GLN A 394 -7.80 28.36 -7.36
C GLN A 394 -7.10 28.65 -6.03
N ASP A 395 -7.71 28.17 -4.93
CA ASP A 395 -7.19 28.31 -3.56
C ASP A 395 -5.72 27.88 -3.52
N ALA A 396 -4.84 28.87 -3.50
CA ALA A 396 -3.45 28.66 -3.18
C ALA A 396 -3.41 28.16 -1.73
N LEU A 397 -2.86 26.97 -1.53
CA LEU A 397 -2.41 26.47 -0.24
C LEU A 397 -1.49 27.51 0.41
N THR A 398 -2.08 28.38 1.22
CA THR A 398 -1.37 29.33 2.08
C THR A 398 -0.69 28.58 3.21
N THR A 399 0.46 27.96 2.93
CA THR A 399 1.47 27.67 3.97
C THR A 399 2.17 28.97 4.31
N THR A 400 1.53 29.77 5.16
CA THR A 400 2.18 30.93 5.79
C THR A 400 2.90 30.46 7.05
N LEU A 401 4.19 30.12 6.90
CA LEU A 401 5.12 30.09 8.04
C LEU A 401 5.39 31.55 8.43
N THR A 402 4.61 32.07 9.38
CA THR A 402 4.93 33.30 10.12
C THR A 402 5.80 32.89 11.30
N ALA A 403 7.11 32.75 11.09
CA ALA A 403 8.04 32.67 12.21
C ALA A 403 8.19 34.08 12.80
N THR A 404 7.44 34.36 13.87
CA THR A 404 7.85 35.41 14.81
C THR A 404 9.01 34.84 15.60
N MET A 405 10.23 34.99 15.09
CA MET A 405 11.45 34.79 15.87
C MET A 405 11.51 35.88 16.95
N THR A 406 10.93 35.61 18.11
CA THR A 406 11.29 36.36 19.31
C THR A 406 12.66 35.86 19.73
N ALA A 407 13.64 36.77 19.69
CA ALA A 407 15.01 36.50 20.09
C ALA A 407 15.06 35.75 21.43
N VAL A 408 16.03 34.84 21.52
CA VAL A 408 16.48 34.19 22.77
C VAL A 408 16.65 35.26 23.85
N GLY A 409 15.64 35.37 24.71
CA GLY A 409 15.68 36.10 25.96
C GLY A 409 15.87 35.10 27.08
N SER A 410 16.77 35.41 28.00
CA SER A 410 17.02 34.64 29.21
C SER A 410 15.74 34.21 29.93
N ASP A 411 15.69 32.92 30.24
CA ASP A 411 14.86 32.21 31.22
C ASP A 411 13.89 33.10 32.03
N PRO A 412 12.57 33.04 31.78
CA PRO A 412 11.61 33.42 32.77
C PRO A 412 11.37 32.20 33.67
N THR A 413 12.09 32.17 34.79
CA THR A 413 11.58 31.55 36.01
C THR A 413 10.31 32.30 36.41
N GLY A 414 9.20 31.93 35.77
CA GLY A 414 7.91 32.58 35.87
C GLY A 414 6.84 31.53 36.09
N ASN A 415 6.69 31.16 37.35
CA ASN A 415 5.61 30.34 37.91
C ASN A 415 4.24 30.75 37.31
N SER A 416 3.74 30.03 36.31
CA SER A 416 2.34 30.12 35.88
C SER A 416 1.56 29.00 36.56
N SER A 417 0.46 29.38 37.20
CA SER A 417 -0.44 28.44 37.88
C SER A 417 -0.95 27.41 36.89
N ALA A 418 -0.60 26.14 37.12
CA ALA A 418 -1.18 25.00 36.43
C ALA A 418 -2.70 25.02 36.61
N THR A 419 -3.44 25.20 35.51
CA THR A 419 -4.81 24.71 35.42
C THR A 419 -4.76 23.21 35.69
N THR A 420 -5.36 22.79 36.80
CA THR A 420 -5.29 21.41 37.30
C THR A 420 -5.96 20.45 36.30
N GLY A 421 -5.17 19.55 35.68
CA GLY A 421 -5.70 18.43 34.85
C GLY A 421 -5.34 18.41 33.36
N GLN A 422 -4.63 19.41 32.82
CA GLN A 422 -4.31 19.54 31.38
C GLN A 422 -2.88 19.11 30.98
N GLY A 423 -2.18 18.31 31.80
CA GLY A 423 -0.85 17.83 31.39
C GLY A 423 -0.93 16.88 30.20
N GLN A 424 0.17 16.77 29.44
CA GLN A 424 0.28 15.82 28.34
C GLN A 424 0.17 14.38 28.87
N GLN A 425 -0.31 13.46 28.04
CA GLN A 425 -0.61 12.08 28.41
C GLN A 425 -0.25 11.12 27.26
N ILE A 426 -0.19 9.82 27.56
CA ILE A 426 0.01 8.72 26.62
C ILE A 426 -1.33 8.03 26.41
N ALA A 427 -1.73 7.89 25.16
CA ALA A 427 -2.81 7.01 24.75
C ALA A 427 -2.23 5.96 23.80
N VAL A 428 -2.64 4.70 23.94
CA VAL A 428 -2.03 3.59 23.20
C VAL A 428 -3.09 2.88 22.37
N ALA A 429 -2.94 2.93 21.04
CA ALA A 429 -3.54 1.97 20.13
C ALA A 429 -2.87 0.60 20.37
N SER A 430 -3.51 -0.26 21.17
CA SER A 430 -2.94 -1.52 21.67
C SER A 430 -3.44 -2.72 20.88
N TYR A 431 -3.07 -2.83 19.61
CA TYR A 431 -3.49 -3.95 18.73
C TYR A 431 -2.65 -5.21 18.97
N ILE A 432 -2.27 -5.41 20.24
CA ILE A 432 -1.46 -6.53 20.73
C ILE A 432 -2.42 -7.61 21.18
N ASN A 433 -2.36 -8.79 20.56
CA ASN A 433 -3.21 -9.91 20.97
C ASN A 433 -2.85 -10.33 22.42
N PRO A 434 -3.83 -10.37 23.36
CA PRO A 434 -3.58 -10.73 24.75
C PRO A 434 -2.94 -12.10 24.97
N LEU A 435 -3.19 -13.06 24.07
CA LEU A 435 -2.57 -14.38 24.11
C LEU A 435 -1.13 -14.39 23.60
N SER A 436 -0.80 -13.55 22.61
CA SER A 436 0.54 -13.53 22.03
C SER A 436 1.56 -12.83 22.93
N ASP A 437 1.15 -11.75 23.60
CA ASP A 437 1.99 -11.03 24.57
C ASP A 437 1.23 -10.60 25.83
N PRO A 438 0.99 -11.51 26.77
CA PRO A 438 0.38 -11.19 28.06
C PRO A 438 1.21 -10.18 28.88
N ALA A 439 2.54 -10.20 28.73
CA ALA A 439 3.46 -9.37 29.51
C ALA A 439 3.39 -7.90 29.09
N ALA A 440 3.14 -7.61 27.81
CA ALA A 440 2.85 -6.25 27.35
C ALA A 440 1.61 -5.68 28.03
N TRP A 441 0.52 -6.44 28.10
CA TRP A 441 -0.71 -6.01 28.79
C TRP A 441 -0.50 -5.78 30.28
N ASP A 442 0.24 -6.64 30.96
CA ASP A 442 0.59 -6.43 32.37
C ASP A 442 1.36 -5.12 32.59
N ARG A 443 2.28 -4.75 31.69
CA ARG A 443 2.98 -3.46 31.72
C ARG A 443 2.04 -2.27 31.47
N LEU A 444 1.24 -2.32 30.39
CA LEU A 444 0.27 -1.26 30.04
C LEU A 444 -0.68 -0.93 31.19
N ILE A 445 -1.17 -1.97 31.87
CA ILE A 445 -2.07 -1.86 33.03
C ILE A 445 -1.33 -1.27 34.24
N ALA A 446 -0.07 -1.65 34.46
CA ALA A 446 0.72 -1.21 35.61
C ALA A 446 1.24 0.24 35.53
N TYR A 447 1.44 0.80 34.33
CA TYR A 447 1.92 2.18 34.18
C TYR A 447 0.95 3.21 34.82
N ASP A 448 1.46 4.33 35.31
CA ASP A 448 0.66 5.35 36.01
C ASP A 448 -0.51 5.85 35.16
N VAL A 449 -1.73 5.67 35.66
CA VAL A 449 -2.98 6.09 35.00
C VAL A 449 -3.04 7.59 34.68
N LYS A 450 -2.34 8.44 35.46
CA LYS A 450 -2.28 9.89 35.16
C LYS A 450 -1.45 10.18 33.93
N LYS A 451 -0.45 9.34 33.64
CA LYS A 451 0.44 9.50 32.49
C LYS A 451 -0.04 8.70 31.30
N MET A 452 -0.56 7.48 31.49
CA MET A 452 -1.09 6.62 30.44
C MET A 452 -2.52 6.16 30.79
N PRO A 453 -3.54 7.03 30.61
CA PRO A 453 -4.92 6.73 30.95
C PRO A 453 -5.65 5.82 29.95
N ILE A 454 -5.29 5.88 28.66
CA ILE A 454 -6.13 5.36 27.57
C ILE A 454 -5.45 4.18 26.87
N LEU A 455 -6.18 3.08 26.72
CA LEU A 455 -5.80 1.89 25.96
C LEU A 455 -6.91 1.56 24.94
N VAL A 456 -6.58 1.28 23.69
CA VAL A 456 -7.57 0.87 22.67
C VAL A 456 -7.58 -0.65 22.56
N ALA A 457 -8.75 -1.26 22.66
CA ALA A 457 -8.99 -2.67 22.42
C ALA A 457 -9.51 -2.89 21.00
N ASN A 458 -8.92 -3.85 20.28
CA ASN A 458 -9.35 -4.25 18.95
C ASN A 458 -9.33 -5.78 18.85
N VAL A 459 -10.49 -6.42 19.01
CA VAL A 459 -10.59 -7.89 19.07
C VAL A 459 -10.37 -8.50 17.68
N VAL A 460 -11.14 -8.02 16.69
CA VAL A 460 -11.11 -8.51 15.31
C VAL A 460 -11.59 -7.44 14.30
N ASN A 461 -10.90 -6.30 14.28
CA ASN A 461 -11.36 -5.06 13.62
C ASN A 461 -12.74 -4.63 14.14
N GLY A 462 -12.89 -4.68 15.47
CA GLY A 462 -14.15 -4.48 16.17
C GLY A 462 -14.32 -5.39 17.39
N PRO A 463 -15.55 -5.47 17.93
CA PRO A 463 -15.88 -6.20 19.16
C PRO A 463 -16.01 -7.73 19.03
N ASP A 464 -16.06 -8.25 17.79
CA ASP A 464 -16.52 -9.60 17.43
C ASP A 464 -18.04 -9.82 17.67
N SER A 465 -18.51 -11.06 17.50
CA SER A 465 -19.89 -11.53 17.69
C SER A 465 -20.15 -12.15 19.07
N ALA A 466 -19.08 -12.43 19.81
CA ALA A 466 -19.13 -13.05 21.12
C ALA A 466 -17.94 -12.56 21.97
N VAL A 467 -18.06 -12.72 23.29
CA VAL A 467 -16.99 -12.36 24.22
C VAL A 467 -15.76 -13.22 23.96
N ASP A 468 -14.62 -12.58 23.65
CA ASP A 468 -13.31 -13.23 23.74
C ASP A 468 -12.82 -13.16 25.19
N THR A 469 -12.55 -14.33 25.78
CA THR A 469 -12.20 -14.44 27.20
C THR A 469 -10.84 -13.82 27.54
N ASN A 470 -9.91 -13.76 26.59
CA ASN A 470 -8.58 -13.19 26.79
C ASN A 470 -8.63 -11.66 26.73
N TRP A 471 -9.41 -11.12 25.80
CA TRP A 471 -9.73 -9.69 25.76
C TRP A 471 -10.53 -9.26 26.99
N GLN A 472 -11.54 -10.03 27.40
CA GLN A 472 -12.31 -9.74 28.60
C GLN A 472 -11.42 -9.59 29.85
N ASP A 473 -10.44 -10.49 30.04
CA ASP A 473 -9.50 -10.42 31.16
C ASP A 473 -8.70 -9.09 31.16
N VAL A 474 -8.06 -8.73 30.04
CA VAL A 474 -7.23 -7.51 29.99
C VAL A 474 -8.07 -6.24 30.10
N ILE A 475 -9.26 -6.21 29.48
CA ILE A 475 -10.20 -5.08 29.55
C ILE A 475 -10.66 -4.86 31.00
N GLN A 476 -11.05 -5.93 31.69
CA GLN A 476 -11.48 -5.90 33.08
C GLN A 476 -10.35 -5.41 34.01
N ARG A 477 -9.13 -5.95 33.85
CA ARG A 477 -7.98 -5.56 34.67
C ARG A 477 -7.57 -4.11 34.44
N ALA A 478 -7.56 -3.66 33.19
CA ALA A 478 -7.28 -2.28 32.83
C ALA A 478 -8.32 -1.32 33.43
N SER A 479 -9.60 -1.61 33.25
CA SER A 479 -10.72 -0.84 33.83
C SER A 479 -10.62 -0.78 35.36
N ASN A 480 -10.35 -1.91 36.03
CA ASN A 480 -10.16 -1.97 37.49
C ASN A 480 -8.93 -1.19 37.98
N ALA A 481 -7.91 -1.02 37.13
CA ALA A 481 -6.75 -0.16 37.40
C ALA A 481 -7.03 1.33 37.14
N GLY A 482 -8.25 1.68 36.73
CA GLY A 482 -8.69 3.05 36.45
C GLY A 482 -8.36 3.52 35.03
N LYS A 483 -7.90 2.64 34.15
CA LYS A 483 -7.66 2.97 32.73
C LYS A 483 -9.01 3.16 32.02
N THR A 484 -9.04 4.03 31.03
CA THR A 484 -10.15 4.16 30.08
C THR A 484 -9.86 3.28 28.87
N VAL A 485 -10.52 2.13 28.78
CA VAL A 485 -10.38 1.23 27.63
C VAL A 485 -11.37 1.65 26.54
N LEU A 486 -10.89 1.90 25.33
CA LEU A 486 -11.71 2.30 24.19
C LEU A 486 -11.92 1.11 23.24
N GLY A 487 -13.16 0.83 22.86
CA GLY A 487 -13.45 -0.14 21.80
C GLY A 487 -13.17 0.43 20.42
N TYR A 488 -12.43 -0.28 19.58
CA TYR A 488 -12.18 0.08 18.19
C TYR A 488 -13.46 -0.06 17.34
N VAL A 489 -13.81 0.99 16.58
CA VAL A 489 -14.92 0.98 15.61
C VAL A 489 -14.44 1.55 14.29
N ARG A 490 -14.61 0.79 13.21
CA ARG A 490 -14.23 1.20 11.85
C ARG A 490 -15.30 2.09 11.23
N THR A 491 -14.95 3.30 10.80
CA THR A 491 -15.91 4.23 10.16
C THR A 491 -15.81 4.31 8.63
N GLY A 492 -14.82 3.67 8.01
CA GLY A 492 -14.75 3.51 6.55
C GLY A 492 -14.64 4.82 5.78
N TYR A 493 -14.14 5.89 6.40
CA TYR A 493 -14.20 7.25 5.86
C TYR A 493 -15.62 7.64 5.41
N LEU A 494 -16.65 7.11 6.07
CA LEU A 494 -18.07 7.25 5.72
C LEU A 494 -18.39 6.84 4.25
N GLY A 495 -17.52 6.06 3.62
CA GLY A 495 -17.62 5.67 2.20
C GLY A 495 -17.36 6.78 1.19
N VAL A 496 -16.91 7.97 1.64
CA VAL A 496 -16.72 9.12 0.74
C VAL A 496 -15.31 9.23 0.18
N SER A 497 -14.35 8.47 0.71
CA SER A 497 -12.98 8.41 0.20
C SER A 497 -12.90 7.98 -1.27
N ASP A 498 -11.73 8.15 -1.88
CA ASP A 498 -11.48 7.72 -3.26
C ASP A 498 -11.57 6.20 -3.42
N GLN A 499 -11.22 5.47 -2.37
CA GLN A 499 -11.33 4.00 -2.30
C GLN A 499 -12.78 3.53 -2.23
N LYS A 500 -13.75 4.42 -1.95
CA LYS A 500 -15.19 4.12 -1.86
C LYS A 500 -15.48 2.91 -0.98
N PHE A 501 -14.96 2.93 0.24
CA PHE A 501 -15.23 1.87 1.20
C PHE A 501 -16.73 1.70 1.44
N GLN A 502 -17.12 0.44 1.55
CA GLN A 502 -18.49 0.06 1.80
C GLN A 502 -18.64 -0.46 3.23
N THR A 503 -19.85 -0.36 3.76
CA THR A 503 -20.28 -1.10 4.95
C THR A 503 -20.11 -2.59 4.71
N ARG A 504 -20.18 -3.40 5.76
CA ARG A 504 -20.15 -4.86 5.66
C ARG A 504 -21.31 -5.42 4.84
N LEU A 505 -22.37 -4.63 4.64
CA LEU A 505 -23.52 -4.94 3.78
C LEU A 505 -23.37 -4.40 2.35
N GLY A 506 -22.19 -3.90 1.96
CA GLY A 506 -21.91 -3.44 0.59
C GLY A 506 -22.49 -2.07 0.24
N SER A 507 -22.84 -1.25 1.23
CA SER A 507 -23.39 0.10 0.99
C SER A 507 -22.36 1.21 1.19
N GLY A 508 -22.41 2.25 0.36
CA GLY A 508 -21.64 3.48 0.55
C GLY A 508 -22.47 4.64 1.11
N ASP A 509 -23.75 4.40 1.45
CA ASP A 509 -24.67 5.45 1.91
C ASP A 509 -24.31 5.87 3.36
N LEU A 510 -24.29 7.18 3.63
CA LEU A 510 -23.98 7.72 4.97
C LEU A 510 -24.89 7.18 6.07
N ALA A 511 -26.17 6.95 5.76
CA ALA A 511 -27.15 6.41 6.71
C ALA A 511 -26.82 4.97 7.12
N ASP A 512 -26.33 4.18 6.17
CA ASP A 512 -25.97 2.78 6.38
C ASP A 512 -24.66 2.68 7.16
N TRP A 513 -23.70 3.57 6.89
CA TRP A 513 -22.51 3.74 7.74
C TRP A 513 -22.87 4.13 9.16
N THR A 514 -23.82 5.05 9.35
CA THR A 514 -24.30 5.47 10.68
C THR A 514 -24.87 4.27 11.44
N ALA A 515 -25.74 3.49 10.81
CA ALA A 515 -26.34 2.29 11.40
C ALA A 515 -25.27 1.29 11.85
N GLN A 516 -24.29 1.01 10.99
CA GLN A 516 -23.21 0.07 11.30
C GLN A 516 -22.32 0.57 12.46
N ILE A 517 -21.99 1.86 12.46
CA ILE A 517 -21.16 2.46 13.51
C ILE A 517 -21.89 2.37 14.86
N GLU A 518 -23.18 2.70 14.92
CA GLU A 518 -23.98 2.59 16.13
C GLU A 518 -24.12 1.13 16.61
N GLU A 519 -24.32 0.19 15.68
CA GLU A 519 -24.33 -1.26 15.97
C GLU A 519 -23.02 -1.73 16.60
N ASP A 520 -21.87 -1.30 16.05
CA ASP A 520 -20.55 -1.68 16.56
C ASP A 520 -20.28 -1.08 17.94
N VAL A 521 -20.68 0.18 18.16
CA VAL A 521 -20.63 0.85 19.46
C VAL A 521 -21.42 0.04 20.49
N ASP A 522 -22.68 -0.27 20.20
CA ASP A 522 -23.53 -0.98 21.15
C ASP A 522 -23.06 -2.42 21.39
N MET A 523 -22.48 -3.06 20.38
CA MET A 523 -21.91 -4.39 20.52
C MET A 523 -20.74 -4.43 21.50
N TRP A 524 -19.86 -3.41 21.51
CA TRP A 524 -18.79 -3.30 22.51
C TRP A 524 -19.34 -3.30 23.95
N TYR A 525 -20.35 -2.48 24.23
CA TYR A 525 -20.94 -2.41 25.57
C TYR A 525 -21.80 -3.65 25.89
N SER A 526 -22.43 -4.27 24.89
CA SER A 526 -23.18 -5.52 25.06
C SER A 526 -22.27 -6.68 25.47
N LEU A 527 -21.11 -6.81 24.83
CA LEU A 527 -20.17 -7.91 25.08
C LEU A 527 -19.29 -7.69 26.32
N TYR A 528 -18.82 -6.46 26.54
CA TYR A 528 -17.80 -6.16 27.57
C TYR A 528 -18.30 -5.27 28.72
N GLY A 529 -19.54 -4.77 28.64
CA GLY A 529 -20.19 -3.99 29.69
C GLY A 529 -19.49 -2.65 29.98
N ASP A 530 -19.69 -2.16 31.22
CA ASP A 530 -19.13 -0.88 31.71
C ASP A 530 -17.59 -0.88 31.85
N HIS A 531 -16.91 -1.98 31.49
CA HIS A 531 -15.44 -2.03 31.44
C HIS A 531 -14.88 -1.36 30.19
N ILE A 532 -15.71 -1.15 29.16
CA ILE A 532 -15.44 -0.22 28.08
C ILE A 532 -15.75 1.19 28.56
N GLY A 533 -14.74 2.06 28.54
CA GLY A 533 -14.83 3.45 28.96
C GLY A 533 -15.09 4.43 27.82
N GLY A 534 -15.22 3.94 26.58
CA GLY A 534 -15.39 4.78 25.41
C GLY A 534 -15.15 4.07 24.08
N ILE A 535 -15.11 4.84 23.00
CA ILE A 535 -14.98 4.34 21.62
C ILE A 535 -13.87 5.09 20.89
N PHE A 536 -13.05 4.33 20.17
CA PHE A 536 -12.05 4.82 19.22
C PHE A 536 -12.59 4.59 17.80
N PHE A 537 -13.04 5.67 17.15
CA PHE A 537 -13.53 5.67 15.78
C PHE A 537 -12.35 5.81 14.82
N ASP A 538 -12.07 4.78 14.05
CA ASP A 538 -10.96 4.75 13.10
C ASP A 538 -11.42 5.02 11.66
N GLU A 539 -10.45 5.31 10.79
CA GLU A 539 -10.69 5.69 9.39
C GLU A 539 -11.62 6.91 9.27
N GLY A 540 -11.38 7.92 10.11
CA GLY A 540 -12.18 9.14 10.16
C GLY A 540 -12.01 9.99 8.90
N TRP A 541 -13.10 10.55 8.38
CA TRP A 541 -13.00 11.51 7.28
C TRP A 541 -12.61 12.92 7.79
N PRO A 542 -11.54 13.56 7.29
CA PRO A 542 -10.99 14.78 7.90
C PRO A 542 -11.56 16.10 7.35
N THR A 543 -12.46 16.06 6.37
CA THR A 543 -13.01 17.27 5.71
C THR A 543 -14.47 17.51 6.08
N CYS A 544 -14.90 18.77 6.10
CA CYS A 544 -16.23 19.13 6.62
C CYS A 544 -17.38 18.58 5.76
N GLY A 545 -17.17 18.42 4.45
CA GLY A 545 -18.24 18.19 3.48
C GLY A 545 -19.07 19.44 3.21
N ASP A 546 -20.02 19.33 2.30
CA ASP A 546 -20.92 20.42 1.96
C ASP A 546 -21.75 20.81 3.18
N ASN A 547 -21.72 22.09 3.55
CA ASN A 547 -22.40 22.61 4.74
C ASN A 547 -22.09 21.86 6.05
N ASN A 548 -20.88 21.31 6.21
CA ASN A 548 -20.44 20.53 7.37
C ASN A 548 -21.12 19.16 7.55
N GLU A 549 -21.73 18.58 6.51
CA GLU A 549 -22.44 17.30 6.58
C GLU A 549 -21.68 16.19 7.34
N TYR A 550 -20.40 16.00 7.05
CA TYR A 550 -19.61 14.92 7.67
C TYR A 550 -19.28 15.23 9.14
N ALA A 551 -18.91 16.47 9.44
CA ALA A 551 -18.65 16.89 10.82
C ALA A 551 -19.93 16.80 11.67
N ASP A 552 -21.08 17.18 11.12
CA ASP A 552 -22.37 17.11 11.82
C ASP A 552 -22.83 15.66 12.01
N LEU A 553 -22.51 14.75 11.08
CA LEU A 553 -22.73 13.32 11.27
C LEU A 553 -21.87 12.75 12.42
N TYR A 554 -20.58 13.10 12.48
CA TYR A 554 -19.73 12.66 13.60
C TYR A 554 -20.19 13.25 14.95
N LYS A 555 -20.70 14.49 14.99
CA LYS A 555 -21.36 15.03 16.20
C LYS A 555 -22.58 14.21 16.60
N TYR A 556 -23.38 13.79 15.61
CA TYR A 556 -24.55 12.95 15.84
C TYR A 556 -24.14 11.60 16.46
N ILE A 557 -23.17 10.91 15.87
CA ILE A 557 -22.63 9.63 16.35
C ILE A 557 -22.03 9.77 17.77
N ASN A 558 -21.26 10.83 18.04
CA ASN A 558 -20.74 11.11 19.37
C ASN A 558 -21.87 11.28 20.40
N ALA A 559 -22.86 12.09 20.05
CA ALA A 559 -23.98 12.38 20.93
C ALA A 559 -24.86 11.12 21.15
N TYR A 560 -25.03 10.27 20.13
CA TYR A 560 -25.64 8.94 20.27
C TYR A 560 -24.85 8.11 21.29
N THR A 561 -23.55 7.91 21.04
CA THR A 561 -22.65 7.10 21.87
C THR A 561 -22.72 7.52 23.34
N LYS A 562 -22.62 8.82 23.63
CA LYS A 562 -22.66 9.35 24.99
C LYS A 562 -24.05 9.33 25.64
N ARG A 563 -25.14 9.36 24.86
CA ARG A 563 -26.51 9.21 25.39
C ARG A 563 -26.83 7.75 25.71
N ALA A 564 -26.42 6.83 24.85
CA ALA A 564 -26.56 5.40 25.07
C ALA A 564 -25.66 4.92 26.22
N HIS A 565 -24.44 5.46 26.28
CA HIS A 565 -23.39 5.06 27.22
C HIS A 565 -22.80 6.29 27.95
N PRO A 566 -23.48 6.79 29.01
CA PRO A 566 -23.01 7.96 29.76
C PRO A 566 -21.60 7.76 30.33
N GLY A 567 -20.72 8.73 30.10
CA GLY A 567 -19.32 8.66 30.51
C GLY A 567 -18.38 8.08 29.45
N ALA A 568 -18.89 7.65 28.29
CA ALA A 568 -18.06 7.22 27.16
C ALA A 568 -17.12 8.34 26.68
N LEU A 569 -15.82 8.09 26.65
CA LEU A 569 -14.83 8.92 25.96
C LEU A 569 -14.83 8.61 24.46
N THR A 570 -14.75 9.61 23.59
CA THR A 570 -14.78 9.43 22.14
C THR A 570 -13.55 9.98 21.46
N VAL A 571 -12.94 9.17 20.59
CA VAL A 571 -11.79 9.55 19.77
C VAL A 571 -12.13 9.33 18.31
N LEU A 572 -11.78 10.28 17.43
CA LEU A 572 -11.84 10.08 15.98
C LEU A 572 -10.43 10.14 15.37
N ASN A 573 -10.09 9.10 14.60
CA ASN A 573 -8.79 8.93 13.97
C ASN A 573 -8.86 8.95 12.43
N PRO A 574 -8.55 10.08 11.79
CA PRO A 574 -8.21 10.15 10.37
C PRO A 574 -6.71 9.93 10.07
N GLY A 575 -5.84 9.85 11.09
CA GLY A 575 -4.38 9.78 10.96
C GLY A 575 -3.70 11.03 10.35
N SER A 576 -4.47 12.10 10.13
CA SER A 576 -4.07 13.25 9.30
C SER A 576 -4.69 14.57 9.80
N PRO A 577 -4.18 15.73 9.34
CA PRO A 577 -4.74 17.03 9.73
C PRO A 577 -6.24 17.13 9.41
N MET A 578 -6.99 17.76 10.30
CA MET A 578 -8.45 17.88 10.23
C MET A 578 -8.89 19.32 10.11
N ALA A 579 -9.99 19.55 9.38
CA ALA A 579 -10.61 20.86 9.29
C ALA A 579 -11.19 21.33 10.65
N SER A 580 -11.17 22.64 10.89
CA SER A 580 -11.61 23.24 12.18
C SER A 580 -13.06 22.94 12.58
N CYS A 581 -13.94 22.61 11.63
CA CYS A 581 -15.31 22.16 11.90
C CYS A 581 -15.38 20.89 12.78
N PHE A 582 -14.28 20.13 12.88
CA PHE A 582 -14.19 18.92 13.69
C PHE A 582 -13.88 19.15 15.16
N GLU A 583 -13.43 20.34 15.58
CA GLU A 583 -12.96 20.58 16.95
C GLU A 583 -14.00 20.15 18.02
N ASP A 584 -15.27 20.39 17.72
CA ASP A 584 -16.40 20.10 18.63
C ASP A 584 -17.14 18.79 18.27
N THR A 585 -16.55 17.91 17.46
CA THR A 585 -17.17 16.62 17.04
C THR A 585 -17.00 15.50 18.06
N MET A 586 -15.78 15.32 18.58
CA MET A 586 -15.38 14.25 19.50
C MET A 586 -14.60 14.80 20.68
N ASP A 587 -14.37 14.00 21.73
CA ASP A 587 -13.57 14.44 22.87
C ASP A 587 -12.11 14.67 22.48
N THR A 588 -11.54 13.78 21.66
CA THR A 588 -10.16 13.86 21.13
C THR A 588 -10.13 13.50 19.65
N LEU A 589 -9.21 14.13 18.91
CA LEU A 589 -8.97 13.94 17.48
C LEU A 589 -7.52 13.49 17.27
N LEU A 590 -7.31 12.39 16.56
CA LEU A 590 -5.98 11.89 16.24
C LEU A 590 -5.52 12.48 14.90
N THR A 591 -4.79 13.60 14.95
CA THR A 591 -4.52 14.45 13.78
C THR A 591 -3.15 14.22 13.15
N PHE A 592 -2.41 13.21 13.60
CA PHE A 592 -1.13 12.83 13.03
C PHE A 592 -0.82 11.36 13.33
N GLU A 593 -0.54 10.58 12.30
CA GLU A 593 -0.16 9.18 12.39
C GLU A 593 0.85 8.82 11.29
N LEU A 594 2.12 9.19 11.47
CA LEU A 594 3.20 8.94 10.50
C LEU A 594 4.54 8.68 11.20
N SER A 595 5.58 8.43 10.41
CA SER A 595 6.92 8.14 10.90
C SER A 595 7.57 9.30 11.67
N TYR A 596 8.59 8.98 12.47
CA TYR A 596 9.46 9.95 13.14
C TYR A 596 10.06 10.98 12.18
N ASP A 597 10.52 10.53 11.01
CA ASP A 597 11.07 11.43 9.99
C ASP A 597 10.01 12.42 9.51
N SER A 598 8.82 11.92 9.18
CA SER A 598 7.67 12.76 8.81
C SER A 598 7.30 13.74 9.93
N TYR A 599 7.36 13.29 11.19
CA TYR A 599 7.07 14.15 12.33
C TYR A 599 8.12 15.24 12.48
N VAL A 600 9.41 14.95 12.37
CA VAL A 600 10.45 15.97 12.58
C VAL A 600 10.58 16.90 11.38
N ASN A 601 10.56 16.34 10.16
CA ASN A 601 10.98 17.02 8.94
C ASN A 601 9.83 17.42 8.00
N SER A 602 8.64 16.84 8.16
CA SER A 602 7.52 17.04 7.21
C SER A 602 6.15 17.21 7.90
N TYR A 603 6.15 17.65 9.16
CA TYR A 603 4.92 17.84 9.92
C TYR A 603 4.04 18.94 9.31
N THR A 604 2.80 18.58 9.00
CA THR A 604 1.76 19.51 8.58
C THR A 604 0.81 19.75 9.75
N PRO A 605 0.74 20.97 10.31
CA PRO A 605 -0.22 21.29 11.37
C PRO A 605 -1.65 21.40 10.83
N ASN A 606 -2.62 21.28 11.74
CA ASN A 606 -3.96 21.81 11.48
C ASN A 606 -3.88 23.33 11.20
N ASP A 607 -4.82 23.85 10.40
CA ASP A 607 -4.95 25.30 10.13
C ASP A 607 -5.63 26.07 11.29
N TRP A 608 -5.90 25.39 12.39
CA TRP A 608 -6.49 25.91 13.61
C TRP A 608 -5.75 25.43 14.86
N THR A 609 -5.87 26.20 15.94
CA THR A 609 -5.31 25.86 17.25
C THR A 609 -6.44 25.36 18.16
N PRO A 610 -6.29 24.22 18.84
CA PRO A 610 -7.33 23.70 19.72
C PRO A 610 -7.52 24.58 20.96
N LYS A 611 -8.77 24.72 21.41
CA LYS A 611 -9.15 25.37 22.68
C LYS A 611 -8.56 24.67 23.91
N ASP A 612 -8.36 23.35 23.82
CA ASP A 612 -7.75 22.52 24.87
C ASP A 612 -6.77 21.53 24.22
N PRO A 613 -5.52 21.41 24.69
CA PRO A 613 -4.52 20.53 24.06
C PRO A 613 -4.94 19.04 24.07
N ARG A 614 -5.78 18.61 25.01
CA ARG A 614 -6.33 17.23 25.05
C ARG A 614 -7.22 16.90 23.85
N LYS A 615 -7.55 17.90 23.01
CA LYS A 615 -8.21 17.68 21.71
C LYS A 615 -7.33 16.97 20.70
N LEU A 616 -6.00 17.05 20.80
CA LEU A 616 -5.12 16.49 19.79
C LEU A 616 -4.34 15.29 20.32
N TRP A 617 -4.38 14.20 19.56
CA TRP A 617 -3.54 13.02 19.73
C TRP A 617 -2.64 12.86 18.51
N HIS A 618 -1.34 12.67 18.74
CA HIS A 618 -0.39 12.26 17.71
C HIS A 618 0.15 10.84 17.98
N ILE A 619 0.27 10.04 16.94
CA ILE A 619 1.01 8.78 16.92
C ILE A 619 2.24 8.97 16.04
N VAL A 620 3.41 8.59 16.55
CA VAL A 620 4.68 8.67 15.80
C VAL A 620 5.43 7.35 15.92
N TYR A 621 5.56 6.63 14.80
CA TYR A 621 6.29 5.36 14.75
C TYR A 621 7.73 5.54 14.25
N ASN A 622 8.57 4.50 14.36
CA ASN A 622 10.00 4.52 14.02
C ASN A 622 10.79 5.60 14.77
N VAL A 623 10.45 5.86 16.04
CA VAL A 623 11.13 6.86 16.88
C VAL A 623 12.25 6.18 17.66
N PRO A 624 13.53 6.53 17.44
CA PRO A 624 14.64 5.96 18.21
C PRO A 624 14.50 6.29 19.71
N GLU A 625 14.87 5.36 20.60
CA GLU A 625 14.78 5.56 22.06
C GLU A 625 15.49 6.85 22.52
N SER A 626 16.61 7.19 21.89
CA SER A 626 17.40 8.39 22.17
C SER A 626 16.67 9.71 21.84
N ALA A 627 15.66 9.67 20.97
CA ALA A 627 14.88 10.83 20.54
C ALA A 627 13.59 11.03 21.35
N VAL A 628 13.15 10.03 22.13
CA VAL A 628 11.86 10.02 22.84
C VAL A 628 11.60 11.31 23.61
N SER A 629 12.54 11.76 24.45
CA SER A 629 12.35 12.96 25.28
C SER A 629 12.18 14.23 24.44
N GLU A 630 12.89 14.35 23.32
CA GLU A 630 12.78 15.52 22.44
C GLU A 630 11.49 15.48 21.63
N VAL A 631 11.04 14.30 21.20
CA VAL A 631 9.75 14.15 20.50
C VAL A 631 8.57 14.46 21.41
N VAL A 632 8.61 14.03 22.68
CA VAL A 632 7.59 14.39 23.68
C VAL A 632 7.47 15.91 23.83
N LYS A 633 8.61 16.61 23.97
CA LYS A 633 8.64 18.08 24.05
C LYS A 633 8.12 18.73 22.77
N LEU A 634 8.52 18.22 21.61
CA LEU A 634 8.08 18.72 20.31
C LEU A 634 6.56 18.55 20.12
N ALA A 635 6.01 17.41 20.54
CA ALA A 635 4.58 17.16 20.50
C ALA A 635 3.79 18.12 21.38
N ASN A 636 4.32 18.43 22.58
CA ASN A 636 3.72 19.41 23.47
C ASN A 636 3.76 20.83 22.85
N GLN A 637 4.88 21.21 22.21
CA GLN A 637 5.00 22.47 21.47
C GLN A 637 4.03 22.57 20.29
N ARG A 638 3.67 21.43 19.69
CA ARG A 638 2.67 21.31 18.63
C ARG A 638 1.23 21.22 19.13
N GLY A 639 1.01 21.33 20.44
CA GLY A 639 -0.31 21.36 21.06
C GLY A 639 -0.96 20.00 21.29
N ALA A 640 -0.22 18.90 21.12
CA ALA A 640 -0.76 17.56 21.35
C ALA A 640 -0.79 17.20 22.84
N GLY A 641 -2.00 17.04 23.36
CA GLY A 641 -2.25 16.57 24.72
C GLY A 641 -2.10 15.06 24.87
N PHE A 642 -2.25 14.29 23.79
CA PHE A 642 -2.00 12.85 23.77
C PHE A 642 -0.91 12.48 22.77
N LEU A 643 -0.09 11.50 23.13
CA LEU A 643 1.02 11.03 22.31
C LEU A 643 1.18 9.51 22.42
N GLN A 644 1.44 8.83 21.31
CA GLN A 644 1.98 7.48 21.26
C GLN A 644 3.30 7.52 20.49
N LEU A 645 4.38 7.00 21.08
CA LEU A 645 5.63 6.76 20.36
C LEU A 645 5.94 5.27 20.37
N THR A 646 6.51 4.79 19.28
CA THR A 646 7.02 3.41 19.15
C THR A 646 8.28 3.41 18.30
N ASP A 647 9.21 2.50 18.61
CA ASP A 647 10.38 2.19 17.80
C ASP A 647 10.07 1.19 16.68
N ASP A 648 8.85 0.67 16.63
CA ASP A 648 8.38 -0.22 15.57
C ASP A 648 8.09 0.51 14.25
N THR A 649 7.94 -0.26 13.18
CA THR A 649 7.84 0.21 11.80
C THR A 649 6.62 -0.38 11.08
N LEU A 650 6.38 0.07 9.84
CA LEU A 650 5.35 -0.50 8.97
C LEU A 650 5.67 -1.97 8.64
N PRO A 651 4.66 -2.82 8.36
CA PRO A 651 3.27 -2.46 8.06
C PRO A 651 2.34 -2.26 9.28
N ASN A 652 2.72 -2.70 10.48
CA ASN A 652 1.85 -2.61 11.65
C ASN A 652 2.63 -2.23 12.92
N PRO A 653 2.85 -0.94 13.21
CA PRO A 653 3.62 -0.50 14.37
C PRO A 653 2.86 -0.61 15.71
N TYR A 654 1.70 -1.27 15.73
CA TYR A 654 0.77 -1.31 16.87
C TYR A 654 0.58 -2.72 17.45
N ASP A 655 1.23 -3.73 16.87
CA ASP A 655 1.16 -5.14 17.28
C ASP A 655 2.20 -5.53 18.35
N THR A 656 3.13 -4.63 18.66
CA THR A 656 4.11 -4.80 19.74
C THR A 656 4.16 -3.60 20.69
N LEU A 657 4.54 -3.86 21.94
CA LEU A 657 4.84 -2.81 22.92
C LEU A 657 6.36 -2.63 23.03
N PRO A 658 6.90 -1.41 22.87
CA PRO A 658 8.33 -1.15 23.03
C PRO A 658 8.91 -1.69 24.35
N ALA A 659 10.23 -1.83 24.39
CA ALA A 659 10.94 -2.26 25.59
C ALA A 659 10.58 -1.38 26.81
N ASP A 660 10.65 -1.92 28.02
CA ASP A 660 10.26 -1.17 29.23
C ASP A 660 11.08 0.11 29.41
N SER A 661 12.38 0.11 29.08
CA SER A 661 13.22 1.31 29.13
C SER A 661 12.69 2.44 28.24
N TYR A 662 12.21 2.08 27.04
CA TYR A 662 11.63 3.01 26.08
C TYR A 662 10.35 3.64 26.63
N VAL A 663 9.43 2.82 27.13
CA VAL A 663 8.17 3.31 27.69
C VAL A 663 8.40 4.15 28.93
N GLN A 664 9.36 3.78 29.79
CA GLN A 664 9.73 4.59 30.95
C GLN A 664 10.31 5.94 30.54
N SER A 665 11.12 6.00 29.47
CA SER A 665 11.62 7.27 28.90
C SER A 665 10.46 8.21 28.50
N MET A 666 9.42 7.67 27.87
CA MET A 666 8.20 8.43 27.56
C MET A 666 7.46 8.89 28.83
N ILE A 667 7.23 7.96 29.76
CA ILE A 667 6.56 8.22 31.03
C ILE A 667 7.28 9.33 31.80
N ASP A 668 8.61 9.30 31.90
CA ASP A 668 9.40 10.30 32.61
C ASP A 668 9.37 11.68 31.95
N ALA A 669 9.26 11.74 30.63
CA ALA A 669 9.18 12.99 29.88
C ALA A 669 7.78 13.64 29.93
N ILE A 670 6.74 12.88 30.26
CA ILE A 670 5.35 13.34 30.27
C ILE A 670 4.91 13.82 31.66
N SER A 671 4.21 14.94 31.70
CA SER A 671 3.73 15.58 32.94
C SER A 671 2.55 14.85 33.59
N GLY A 672 1.69 14.21 32.79
CA GLY A 672 0.49 13.52 33.25
C GLY A 672 -0.69 14.48 33.50
N GLY A 673 -1.90 13.96 33.35
CA GLY A 673 -3.14 14.74 33.37
C GLY A 673 -4.38 13.89 33.57
N SER A 674 -5.51 14.37 33.05
CA SER A 674 -6.77 13.64 33.01
C SER A 674 -7.48 13.89 31.67
N PRO A 675 -8.07 12.85 31.05
CA PRO A 675 -8.80 13.01 29.80
C PRO A 675 -9.88 14.09 29.88
N LEU A 676 -10.10 14.79 28.76
CA LEU A 676 -11.28 15.63 28.58
C LEU A 676 -12.42 14.72 28.15
N ASN A 677 -13.49 14.63 28.96
CA ASN A 677 -14.65 13.81 28.63
C ASN A 677 -15.90 14.62 28.98
N ASN A 678 -16.57 15.16 27.96
CA ASN A 678 -17.78 15.94 28.14
C ASN A 678 -19.02 15.05 28.05
N ASP A 679 -20.10 15.42 28.72
CA ASP A 679 -21.40 14.75 28.53
C ASP A 679 -21.93 14.96 27.09
N ALA A 680 -22.91 14.14 26.71
CA ALA A 680 -23.56 14.26 25.41
C ALA A 680 -24.12 15.67 25.16
N ALA A 681 -24.00 16.15 23.91
CA ALA A 681 -24.63 17.39 23.51
C ALA A 681 -26.17 17.32 23.73
N SER A 682 -26.72 18.35 24.36
CA SER A 682 -28.16 18.48 24.54
C SER A 682 -28.85 18.74 23.19
N TRP A 683 -30.03 18.16 23.00
CA TRP A 683 -30.86 18.45 21.84
C TRP A 683 -31.23 19.94 21.80
N PRO A 684 -31.17 20.59 20.62
CA PRO A 684 -31.71 21.93 20.44
C PRO A 684 -33.15 22.03 20.92
N SER A 685 -33.49 23.08 21.68
CA SER A 685 -34.88 23.36 22.05
C SER A 685 -35.71 23.74 20.82
N GLY A 686 -36.98 23.38 20.81
CA GLY A 686 -37.88 23.65 19.68
C GLY A 686 -39.24 22.96 19.85
N ASP A 687 -40.03 22.97 18.80
CA ASP A 687 -41.30 22.24 18.76
C ASP A 687 -41.07 20.73 18.63
N ALA A 688 -42.06 19.93 19.05
CA ALA A 688 -42.05 18.49 18.80
C ALA A 688 -42.08 18.19 17.29
N ALA A 689 -41.51 17.04 16.90
CA ALA A 689 -41.53 16.60 15.53
C ALA A 689 -42.91 16.07 15.12
N ASP A 690 -43.26 16.26 13.85
CA ASP A 690 -44.46 15.69 13.26
C ASP A 690 -44.36 14.15 13.15
N THR A 691 -45.49 13.51 12.86
CA THR A 691 -45.53 12.05 12.61
C THR A 691 -44.77 11.70 11.34
N VAL A 692 -43.94 10.67 11.39
CA VAL A 692 -43.28 10.09 10.21
C VAL A 692 -44.31 9.33 9.36
N THR A 693 -44.36 9.58 8.06
CA THR A 693 -45.25 8.88 7.12
C THR A 693 -44.47 8.10 6.09
N GLY A 694 -45.15 7.24 5.32
CA GLY A 694 -44.54 6.57 4.16
C GLY A 694 -43.50 5.51 4.50
N LEU A 695 -43.44 5.02 5.75
CA LEU A 695 -42.50 3.95 6.10
C LEU A 695 -42.78 2.70 5.27
N THR A 696 -41.77 2.22 4.57
CA THR A 696 -41.81 1.03 3.71
C THR A 696 -40.54 0.20 3.85
N VAL A 697 -40.66 -1.10 3.59
CA VAL A 697 -39.51 -2.00 3.39
C VAL A 697 -39.16 -1.97 1.90
N VAL A 698 -37.94 -1.55 1.59
CA VAL A 698 -37.42 -1.47 0.22
C VAL A 698 -36.89 -2.84 -0.20
N THR A 699 -36.04 -3.44 0.63
CA THR A 699 -35.50 -4.79 0.45
C THR A 699 -35.28 -5.45 1.81
N SER A 700 -35.24 -6.78 1.83
CA SER A 700 -34.85 -7.60 2.98
C SER A 700 -33.93 -8.72 2.51
N ASP A 701 -33.01 -9.12 3.36
CA ASP A 701 -31.94 -10.09 3.09
C ASP A 701 -31.86 -11.13 4.24
N TYR A 702 -30.83 -11.96 4.30
CA TYR A 702 -30.59 -12.95 5.36
C TYR A 702 -30.46 -12.32 6.74
N THR A 703 -29.79 -11.17 6.86
CA THR A 703 -29.51 -10.52 8.16
C THR A 703 -29.68 -9.01 8.13
N SER A 704 -30.34 -8.46 7.11
CA SER A 704 -30.53 -7.03 6.95
C SER A 704 -31.82 -6.65 6.24
N ALA A 705 -32.20 -5.37 6.34
CA ALA A 705 -33.29 -4.82 5.55
C ALA A 705 -33.08 -3.32 5.28
N LYS A 706 -33.42 -2.89 4.05
CA LYS A 706 -33.45 -1.47 3.69
C LYS A 706 -34.85 -0.91 3.89
N LEU A 707 -34.94 0.20 4.59
CA LEU A 707 -36.16 0.91 4.95
C LEU A 707 -36.11 2.33 4.37
N SER A 708 -37.28 2.89 4.08
CA SER A 708 -37.41 4.30 3.68
C SER A 708 -38.73 4.90 4.16
N TRP A 709 -38.74 6.21 4.45
CA TRP A 709 -39.89 6.97 4.93
C TRP A 709 -39.88 8.41 4.38
N ASP A 710 -40.98 9.14 4.58
CA ASP A 710 -41.08 10.56 4.24
C ASP A 710 -40.46 11.44 5.34
N ALA A 711 -39.85 12.56 4.97
CA ALA A 711 -39.34 13.53 5.93
C ALA A 711 -40.46 14.14 6.80
N ALA A 712 -40.23 14.23 8.12
CA ALA A 712 -41.15 14.85 9.07
C ALA A 712 -40.74 16.30 9.37
N SER A 713 -41.73 17.20 9.56
CA SER A 713 -41.45 18.58 9.99
C SER A 713 -40.83 18.61 11.39
N ASN A 714 -39.96 19.59 11.63
CA ASN A 714 -39.25 19.79 12.91
C ASN A 714 -38.38 18.61 13.38
N ALA A 715 -38.06 17.66 12.49
CA ALA A 715 -37.18 16.55 12.81
C ALA A 715 -35.72 17.01 12.97
N LEU A 716 -35.09 16.58 14.06
CA LEU A 716 -33.66 16.68 14.35
C LEU A 716 -32.93 15.35 14.11
N GLY A 717 -33.69 14.26 13.96
CA GLY A 717 -33.22 12.93 13.64
C GLY A 717 -34.39 11.95 13.56
N TYR A 718 -34.10 10.71 13.19
CA TYR A 718 -35.07 9.62 13.18
C TYR A 718 -34.54 8.45 13.99
N HIS A 719 -35.43 7.86 14.78
CA HIS A 719 -35.18 6.65 15.54
C HIS A 719 -35.96 5.50 14.93
N VAL A 720 -35.28 4.40 14.62
CA VAL A 720 -35.86 3.18 14.06
C VAL A 720 -36.03 2.15 15.17
N TYR A 721 -37.24 1.65 15.34
CA TYR A 721 -37.61 0.73 16.40
C TYR A 721 -38.00 -0.63 15.85
N SER A 722 -37.55 -1.69 16.51
CA SER A 722 -38.09 -3.05 16.39
C SER A 722 -38.88 -3.37 17.66
N GLY A 723 -40.21 -3.42 17.55
CA GLY A 723 -41.08 -3.36 18.73
C GLY A 723 -40.83 -2.06 19.51
N ASP A 724 -40.41 -2.18 20.77
CA ASP A 724 -40.08 -1.04 21.64
C ASP A 724 -38.57 -0.75 21.72
N SER A 725 -37.73 -1.58 21.08
CA SER A 725 -36.27 -1.43 21.12
C SER A 725 -35.79 -0.51 20.01
N LEU A 726 -35.01 0.52 20.35
CA LEU A 726 -34.26 1.33 19.39
C LEU A 726 -33.16 0.45 18.78
N ILE A 727 -33.13 0.34 17.45
CA ILE A 727 -32.16 -0.50 16.74
C ILE A 727 -31.24 0.28 15.80
N ALA A 728 -31.60 1.51 15.47
CA ALA A 728 -30.76 2.43 14.70
C ALA A 728 -31.27 3.86 14.84
N SER A 729 -30.39 4.83 14.62
CA SER A 729 -30.77 6.23 14.49
C SER A 729 -30.00 6.94 13.39
N VAL A 730 -30.59 7.99 12.82
CA VAL A 730 -29.98 8.78 11.74
C VAL A 730 -30.31 10.27 11.88
N PRO A 731 -29.45 11.18 11.38
CA PRO A 731 -29.75 12.60 11.27
C PRO A 731 -31.01 12.88 10.42
N SER A 732 -31.61 14.05 10.61
CA SER A 732 -32.86 14.42 9.91
C SER A 732 -32.74 14.60 8.40
N SER A 733 -31.52 14.72 7.88
CA SER A 733 -31.24 14.72 6.43
C SER A 733 -31.43 13.35 5.78
N MET A 734 -31.49 12.27 6.57
CA MET A 734 -31.54 10.89 6.08
C MET A 734 -32.93 10.29 6.32
N THR A 735 -33.53 9.76 5.25
CA THR A 735 -34.90 9.18 5.26
C THR A 735 -34.94 7.76 4.68
N SER A 736 -33.77 7.13 4.59
CA SER A 736 -33.57 5.74 4.21
C SER A 736 -32.40 5.19 5.01
N ILE A 737 -32.43 3.91 5.33
CA ILE A 737 -31.39 3.22 6.09
C ILE A 737 -31.44 1.71 5.82
N THR A 738 -30.28 1.06 5.80
CA THR A 738 -30.14 -0.39 5.82
C THR A 738 -29.75 -0.82 7.23
N ILE A 739 -30.67 -1.50 7.92
CA ILE A 739 -30.42 -2.05 9.26
C ILE A 739 -29.76 -3.43 9.15
N GLY A 740 -28.67 -3.63 9.87
CA GLY A 740 -27.94 -4.90 10.00
C GLY A 740 -28.31 -5.67 11.27
N GLY A 741 -27.51 -6.68 11.62
CA GLY A 741 -27.63 -7.42 12.88
C GLY A 741 -28.94 -8.21 13.08
N LEU A 742 -29.76 -8.40 12.04
CA LEU A 742 -31.00 -9.14 12.14
C LEU A 742 -30.73 -10.65 12.11
N ALA A 743 -31.46 -11.42 12.91
CA ALA A 743 -31.40 -12.88 12.85
C ALA A 743 -32.06 -13.37 11.55
N SER A 744 -31.49 -14.41 10.95
CA SER A 744 -32.04 -15.04 9.73
C SER A 744 -33.33 -15.81 10.01
N GLY A 745 -34.16 -15.96 8.98
CA GLY A 745 -35.46 -16.64 9.04
C GLY A 745 -36.44 -16.06 10.07
N THR A 746 -36.31 -14.77 10.41
CA THR A 746 -37.01 -14.12 11.52
C THR A 746 -37.86 -12.94 11.01
N SER A 747 -39.00 -12.70 11.64
CA SER A 747 -39.88 -11.56 11.33
C SER A 747 -39.80 -10.47 12.40
N TYR A 748 -39.63 -9.22 11.97
CA TYR A 748 -39.54 -8.04 12.80
C TYR A 748 -40.65 -7.05 12.46
N THR A 749 -41.21 -6.39 13.47
CA THR A 749 -42.17 -5.29 13.28
C THR A 749 -41.47 -3.97 13.53
N ILE A 750 -41.31 -3.19 12.46
CA ILE A 750 -40.53 -1.96 12.47
C ILE A 750 -41.43 -0.73 12.45
N SER A 751 -41.05 0.29 13.22
CA SER A 751 -41.62 1.64 13.16
C SER A 751 -40.53 2.70 13.26
N VAL A 752 -40.82 3.92 12.81
CA VAL A 752 -39.89 5.05 12.88
C VAL A 752 -40.58 6.21 13.60
N SER A 753 -39.83 6.88 14.48
CA SER A 753 -40.27 8.11 15.13
C SER A 753 -39.26 9.22 14.87
N ALA A 754 -39.74 10.43 14.58
CA ALA A 754 -38.88 11.60 14.47
C ALA A 754 -38.57 12.16 15.86
N VAL A 755 -37.34 12.64 16.04
CA VAL A 755 -36.89 13.35 17.24
C VAL A 755 -37.08 14.85 17.01
N GLY A 756 -37.83 15.53 17.88
CA GLY A 756 -38.08 16.97 17.82
C GLY A 756 -37.23 17.78 18.80
N GLY A 757 -37.63 19.03 19.01
CA GLY A 757 -36.99 19.94 19.96
C GLY A 757 -36.89 19.35 21.37
N GLY A 758 -35.75 19.55 22.03
CA GLY A 758 -35.47 19.00 23.36
C GLY A 758 -35.24 17.48 23.39
N GLY A 759 -35.30 16.80 22.24
CA GLY A 759 -35.20 15.35 22.16
C GLY A 759 -36.56 14.65 22.29
N ASP A 760 -37.67 15.40 22.31
CA ASP A 760 -39.01 14.85 22.44
C ASP A 760 -39.40 14.08 21.17
N LEU A 761 -39.85 12.83 21.33
CA LEU A 761 -40.27 12.00 20.21
C LEU A 761 -41.64 12.43 19.67
N GLY A 762 -41.75 12.53 18.35
CA GLY A 762 -43.01 12.64 17.64
C GLY A 762 -43.84 11.35 17.72
N SER A 763 -45.02 11.36 17.10
CA SER A 763 -45.82 10.13 17.00
C SER A 763 -45.15 9.12 16.07
N SER A 764 -45.24 7.83 16.43
CA SER A 764 -44.70 6.72 15.64
C SER A 764 -45.40 6.61 14.27
N SER A 765 -44.64 6.18 13.26
CA SER A 765 -45.12 5.93 11.91
C SER A 765 -46.14 4.78 11.83
N ASN A 766 -46.60 4.46 10.61
CA ASN A 766 -47.15 3.13 10.34
C ASN A 766 -46.11 2.05 10.66
N GLN A 767 -46.57 0.85 11.03
CA GLN A 767 -45.70 -0.30 11.22
C GLN A 767 -45.51 -1.07 9.91
N VAL A 768 -44.32 -1.61 9.69
CA VAL A 768 -44.01 -2.52 8.58
C VAL A 768 -43.41 -3.82 9.10
N THR A 769 -43.60 -4.91 8.37
CA THR A 769 -43.00 -6.20 8.72
C THR A 769 -41.80 -6.46 7.81
N VAL A 770 -40.64 -6.65 8.42
CA VAL A 770 -39.43 -7.18 7.76
C VAL A 770 -39.39 -8.68 8.02
N ALA A 771 -39.18 -9.49 6.99
CA ALA A 771 -38.97 -10.93 7.12
C ALA A 771 -37.61 -11.27 6.47
N THR A 772 -36.66 -11.72 7.28
CA THR A 772 -35.33 -12.11 6.79
C THR A 772 -35.34 -13.49 6.16
N GLU A 773 -34.43 -13.71 5.21
CA GLU A 773 -34.30 -15.01 4.54
C GLU A 773 -33.74 -16.08 5.48
N SER A 774 -34.13 -17.33 5.28
CA SER A 774 -33.59 -18.46 6.06
C SER A 774 -32.31 -18.97 5.43
N LEU A 775 -31.26 -19.17 6.24
CA LEU A 775 -29.99 -19.73 5.77
C LEU A 775 -30.17 -21.18 5.26
N PRO A 776 -29.64 -21.54 4.08
CA PRO A 776 -29.61 -22.93 3.60
C PRO A 776 -28.87 -23.83 4.58
N ASP A 777 -29.54 -24.87 5.08
CA ASP A 777 -29.04 -25.80 6.12
C ASP A 777 -28.48 -25.11 7.38
N GLY A 778 -28.88 -23.86 7.66
CA GLY A 778 -28.33 -23.06 8.75
C GLY A 778 -26.88 -22.59 8.54
N LYS A 779 -26.35 -22.69 7.33
CA LYS A 779 -24.96 -22.33 6.99
C LYS A 779 -24.85 -20.93 6.44
N THR A 780 -23.82 -20.20 6.86
CA THR A 780 -23.51 -18.83 6.41
C THR A 780 -22.57 -18.80 5.20
N VAL A 781 -21.79 -19.87 5.01
CA VAL A 781 -20.90 -20.06 3.86
C VAL A 781 -21.29 -21.36 3.16
N ILE A 782 -21.57 -21.29 1.86
CA ILE A 782 -22.04 -22.43 1.06
C ILE A 782 -21.41 -22.43 -0.35
N ASN A 783 -21.70 -23.47 -1.13
CA ASN A 783 -21.30 -23.57 -2.54
C ASN A 783 -19.78 -23.41 -2.79
N SER A 784 -18.97 -23.81 -1.81
CA SER A 784 -17.51 -23.83 -1.90
C SER A 784 -17.03 -24.82 -2.95
N LYS A 785 -16.16 -24.39 -3.86
CA LYS A 785 -15.53 -25.28 -4.86
C LYS A 785 -14.18 -24.73 -5.33
N SER A 786 -13.32 -25.64 -5.80
CA SER A 786 -12.02 -25.31 -6.40
C SER A 786 -11.94 -25.83 -7.83
N THR A 787 -11.29 -25.07 -8.71
CA THR A 787 -10.94 -25.47 -10.08
C THR A 787 -9.43 -25.33 -10.30
N PRO A 788 -8.62 -26.32 -9.87
CA PRO A 788 -7.17 -26.30 -10.02
C PRO A 788 -6.71 -26.40 -11.47
N ARG A 789 -5.63 -25.69 -11.80
CA ARG A 789 -4.82 -25.84 -13.02
C ARG A 789 -3.35 -25.95 -12.63
N GLU A 790 -2.46 -26.15 -13.59
CA GLU A 790 -1.03 -26.38 -13.30
C GLU A 790 -0.41 -25.26 -12.45
N GLY A 791 -0.51 -23.99 -12.85
CA GLY A 791 0.06 -22.85 -12.12
C GLY A 791 -0.94 -21.83 -11.57
N SER A 792 -2.24 -22.12 -11.58
CA SER A 792 -3.28 -21.21 -11.09
C SER A 792 -4.52 -21.99 -10.66
N THR A 793 -5.29 -21.43 -9.74
CA THR A 793 -6.52 -22.04 -9.23
C THR A 793 -7.58 -20.97 -9.05
N VAL A 794 -8.82 -21.29 -9.44
CA VAL A 794 -9.99 -20.48 -9.10
C VAL A 794 -10.74 -21.18 -7.96
N ILE A 795 -11.01 -20.47 -6.88
CA ILE A 795 -11.84 -20.93 -5.77
C ILE A 795 -13.04 -19.99 -5.65
N GLU A 796 -14.22 -20.57 -5.44
CA GLU A 796 -15.48 -19.85 -5.31
C GLU A 796 -16.18 -20.30 -4.01
N ALA A 797 -16.85 -19.38 -3.32
CA ALA A 797 -17.78 -19.67 -2.23
C ALA A 797 -18.83 -18.56 -2.09
N ASP A 798 -20.04 -18.90 -1.67
CA ASP A 798 -21.08 -17.92 -1.33
C ASP A 798 -21.04 -17.62 0.17
N VAL A 799 -20.88 -16.35 0.53
CA VAL A 799 -20.90 -15.86 1.91
C VAL A 799 -22.16 -15.02 2.10
N LEU A 800 -23.15 -15.57 2.81
CA LEU A 800 -24.53 -15.06 2.85
C LEU A 800 -24.76 -13.96 3.91
N VAL A 801 -23.82 -13.78 4.83
CA VAL A 801 -23.91 -12.81 5.93
C VAL A 801 -22.58 -12.06 6.07
N PRO A 802 -22.58 -10.81 6.57
CA PRO A 802 -21.36 -10.01 6.69
C PRO A 802 -20.37 -10.56 7.72
N TYR A 803 -19.08 -10.48 7.43
CA TYR A 803 -17.97 -10.79 8.34
C TYR A 803 -16.89 -9.69 8.30
N SER A 804 -16.04 -9.60 9.33
CA SER A 804 -14.84 -8.73 9.28
C SER A 804 -13.81 -9.27 8.30
N PHE A 805 -13.61 -10.59 8.31
CA PHE A 805 -12.61 -11.28 7.52
C PHE A 805 -13.21 -12.49 6.84
N VAL A 806 -12.89 -12.66 5.56
CA VAL A 806 -13.06 -13.91 4.81
C VAL A 806 -11.69 -14.32 4.30
N ARG A 807 -11.12 -15.38 4.89
CA ARG A 807 -9.80 -15.91 4.57
C ARG A 807 -9.92 -17.24 3.84
N LEU A 808 -8.96 -17.49 2.96
CA LEU A 808 -8.79 -18.79 2.35
C LEU A 808 -7.50 -19.41 2.88
N TYR A 809 -7.57 -20.63 3.41
CA TYR A 809 -6.37 -21.40 3.75
C TYR A 809 -6.22 -22.58 2.80
N ILE A 810 -5.00 -22.84 2.33
CA ILE A 810 -4.69 -24.07 1.57
C ILE A 810 -4.03 -25.06 2.53
N TRP A 811 -4.69 -26.21 2.69
CA TRP A 811 -4.27 -27.25 3.63
C TRP A 811 -3.84 -28.51 2.90
N ASP A 812 -2.99 -29.32 3.53
CA ASP A 812 -2.47 -30.55 2.91
C ASP A 812 -2.63 -31.79 3.78
N SER A 813 -2.80 -31.63 5.09
CA SER A 813 -2.79 -32.71 6.06
C SER A 813 -3.75 -32.49 7.23
N VAL A 814 -4.25 -33.58 7.81
CA VAL A 814 -4.94 -33.58 9.10
C VAL A 814 -3.88 -33.72 10.19
N GLY A 815 -3.75 -32.68 11.02
CA GLY A 815 -2.64 -32.48 11.96
C GLY A 815 -1.39 -31.89 11.31
N CYS A 816 -0.62 -31.11 12.07
CA CYS A 816 0.62 -30.48 11.61
C CYS A 816 1.85 -31.30 12.03
N ASP A 817 2.85 -31.41 11.16
CA ASP A 817 4.20 -31.87 11.52
C ASP A 817 5.05 -30.66 11.92
N PHE A 818 5.00 -30.35 13.20
CA PHE A 818 5.62 -29.16 13.77
C PHE A 818 7.16 -29.13 13.73
N ASP A 819 7.81 -30.28 13.51
CA ASP A 819 9.27 -30.39 13.51
C ASP A 819 9.85 -30.31 12.09
N GLU A 820 9.23 -31.01 11.12
CA GLU A 820 9.75 -31.11 9.75
C GLU A 820 9.01 -30.23 8.73
N ASP A 821 7.73 -29.90 8.99
CA ASP A 821 6.85 -29.17 8.05
C ASP A 821 5.84 -28.29 8.81
N PRO A 822 6.33 -27.25 9.51
CA PRO A 822 5.48 -26.43 10.37
C PRO A 822 4.48 -25.63 9.53
N GLY A 823 3.22 -25.66 9.97
CA GLY A 823 2.14 -24.90 9.36
C GLY A 823 1.14 -24.38 10.39
N TRP A 824 0.26 -23.50 9.94
CA TRP A 824 -0.79 -22.93 10.78
C TRP A 824 -1.96 -23.91 10.91
N SER A 825 -2.37 -24.19 12.15
CA SER A 825 -3.46 -25.12 12.46
C SER A 825 -4.82 -24.44 12.34
N VAL A 826 -5.74 -25.01 11.55
CA VAL A 826 -7.14 -24.57 11.49
C VAL A 826 -8.06 -25.68 12.00
N ASN A 827 -8.74 -25.41 13.11
CA ASN A 827 -9.56 -26.41 13.80
C ASN A 827 -10.89 -26.66 13.07
N PHE A 828 -11.23 -27.94 12.89
CA PHE A 828 -12.58 -28.39 12.49
C PHE A 828 -13.34 -29.03 13.67
N SER A 829 -12.62 -29.47 14.70
CA SER A 829 -13.19 -29.93 15.97
C SER A 829 -12.28 -29.52 17.14
N VAL A 830 -12.70 -29.76 18.38
CA VAL A 830 -11.85 -29.49 19.55
C VAL A 830 -10.65 -30.43 19.50
N ASP A 831 -9.45 -29.85 19.50
CA ASP A 831 -8.16 -30.54 19.39
C ASP A 831 -7.90 -31.29 18.06
N GLU A 832 -8.75 -31.11 17.03
CA GLU A 832 -8.50 -31.65 15.68
C GLU A 832 -8.50 -30.54 14.63
N TYR A 833 -7.45 -30.54 13.81
CA TYR A 833 -7.11 -29.43 12.93
C TYR A 833 -6.43 -29.93 11.66
N VAL A 834 -6.47 -29.09 10.62
CA VAL A 834 -5.66 -29.27 9.41
C VAL A 834 -4.41 -28.40 9.46
N CYS A 835 -3.34 -28.84 8.80
CA CYS A 835 -2.12 -28.06 8.60
C CYS A 835 -2.25 -27.20 7.34
N THR A 836 -2.04 -25.89 7.48
CA THR A 836 -2.13 -24.93 6.38
C THR A 836 -0.79 -24.24 6.15
N HIS A 837 -0.43 -24.08 4.88
CA HIS A 837 0.84 -23.47 4.48
C HIS A 837 0.68 -22.18 3.68
N TYR A 838 -0.51 -21.93 3.15
CA TYR A 838 -0.86 -20.69 2.47
C TYR A 838 -2.14 -20.13 3.04
N MET A 839 -2.19 -18.80 3.11
CA MET A 839 -3.36 -18.03 3.50
C MET A 839 -3.58 -16.93 2.48
N VAL A 840 -4.84 -16.68 2.12
CA VAL A 840 -5.24 -15.44 1.44
C VAL A 840 -6.05 -14.62 2.42
N GLU A 841 -5.67 -13.36 2.56
CA GLU A 841 -6.45 -12.33 3.25
C GLU A 841 -6.52 -11.11 2.33
N GLY A 842 -7.74 -10.63 2.05
CA GLY A 842 -7.96 -9.60 1.04
C GLY A 842 -7.45 -10.05 -0.34
N THR A 843 -6.55 -9.26 -0.92
CA THR A 843 -5.90 -9.53 -2.21
C THR A 843 -4.47 -10.06 -2.08
N THR A 844 -4.03 -10.41 -0.88
CA THR A 844 -2.65 -10.82 -0.62
C THR A 844 -2.57 -12.31 -0.34
N LEU A 845 -1.64 -12.98 -1.01
CA LEU A 845 -1.28 -14.37 -0.77
C LEU A 845 -0.06 -14.43 0.14
N TYR A 846 -0.22 -15.13 1.25
CA TYR A 846 0.81 -15.38 2.24
C TYR A 846 1.23 -16.85 2.24
N LYS A 847 2.49 -17.09 2.62
CA LYS A 847 3.01 -18.41 2.97
C LYS A 847 3.47 -18.42 4.42
N TYR A 848 3.13 -19.48 5.13
CA TYR A 848 3.52 -19.64 6.53
C TYR A 848 5.04 -19.69 6.66
N ASN A 849 5.59 -18.94 7.63
CA ASN A 849 7.04 -18.89 7.90
C ASN A 849 7.36 -18.97 9.41
N GLY A 850 6.37 -19.37 10.22
CA GLY A 850 6.54 -19.48 11.67
C GLY A 850 7.44 -20.64 12.08
N VAL A 851 8.25 -20.39 13.11
CA VAL A 851 9.07 -21.42 13.76
C VAL A 851 8.57 -21.58 15.19
N LEU A 852 8.29 -22.82 15.59
CA LEU A 852 7.84 -23.10 16.94
C LEU A 852 8.91 -22.76 17.98
N PRO A 853 8.61 -21.92 18.98
CA PRO A 853 9.52 -21.68 20.08
C PRO A 853 9.80 -22.98 20.85
N ALA A 854 11.03 -23.14 21.35
CA ALA A 854 11.41 -24.33 22.10
C ALA A 854 10.49 -24.53 23.32
N GLY A 855 9.79 -25.67 23.37
CA GLY A 855 8.83 -26.00 24.44
C GLY A 855 7.41 -25.46 24.23
N SER A 856 7.13 -24.74 23.14
CA SER A 856 5.77 -24.36 22.74
C SER A 856 5.13 -25.46 21.90
N THR A 857 3.81 -25.58 22.02
CA THR A 857 2.95 -26.38 21.13
C THR A 857 2.01 -25.52 20.30
N ALA A 858 2.05 -24.19 20.50
CA ALA A 858 1.23 -23.24 19.78
C ALA A 858 2.03 -22.64 18.62
N PRO A 859 1.63 -22.86 17.36
CA PRO A 859 2.28 -22.24 16.21
C PRO A 859 2.12 -20.72 16.28
N PRO A 860 3.19 -19.92 16.05
CA PRO A 860 3.05 -18.47 16.01
C PRO A 860 2.27 -18.03 14.76
N TRP A 861 1.52 -16.93 14.88
CA TRP A 861 0.91 -16.26 13.73
C TRP A 861 2.01 -15.54 12.95
N SER A 862 2.56 -16.20 11.93
CA SER A 862 3.72 -15.73 11.19
C SER A 862 3.57 -16.08 9.72
N TRP A 863 3.49 -15.04 8.90
CA TRP A 863 3.15 -15.13 7.49
C TRP A 863 4.06 -14.23 6.67
N ALA A 864 4.61 -14.75 5.57
CA ALA A 864 5.37 -13.97 4.60
C ALA A 864 4.52 -13.72 3.36
N GLU A 865 4.47 -12.47 2.89
CA GLU A 865 3.85 -12.12 1.61
C GLU A 865 4.58 -12.79 0.45
N VAL A 866 3.81 -13.40 -0.45
CA VAL A 866 4.35 -14.12 -1.61
C VAL A 866 3.93 -13.47 -2.92
N SER A 867 2.66 -13.08 -3.02
CA SER A 867 2.10 -12.54 -4.26
C SER A 867 0.76 -11.85 -3.98
N THR A 868 0.19 -11.22 -5.00
CA THR A 868 -1.19 -10.72 -4.99
C THR A 868 -2.11 -11.65 -5.77
N ILE A 869 -3.39 -11.64 -5.42
CA ILE A 869 -4.44 -12.44 -6.06
C ILE A 869 -5.54 -11.52 -6.61
N THR A 870 -6.38 -12.06 -7.49
CA THR A 870 -7.62 -11.38 -7.87
C THR A 870 -8.76 -11.89 -7.00
N LEU A 871 -9.48 -10.99 -6.34
CA LEU A 871 -10.71 -11.25 -5.61
C LEU A 871 -11.85 -10.48 -6.27
N ASP A 872 -12.82 -11.20 -6.82
CA ASP A 872 -14.06 -10.63 -7.36
C ASP A 872 -15.23 -11.03 -6.45
N ILE A 873 -16.04 -10.04 -6.06
CA ILE A 873 -17.22 -10.27 -5.21
C ILE A 873 -18.45 -9.80 -5.98
N SER A 874 -19.36 -10.74 -6.28
CA SER A 874 -20.60 -10.46 -7.00
C SER A 874 -21.79 -11.04 -6.23
N GLY A 875 -22.60 -10.16 -5.64
CA GLY A 875 -23.63 -10.57 -4.69
C GLY A 875 -22.97 -11.26 -3.48
N TYR A 876 -23.35 -12.50 -3.19
CA TYR A 876 -22.73 -13.30 -2.13
C TYR A 876 -21.50 -14.09 -2.59
N THR A 877 -21.25 -14.19 -3.89
CA THR A 877 -20.22 -15.07 -4.43
C THR A 877 -18.86 -14.40 -4.40
N TYR A 878 -17.95 -14.98 -3.62
CA TYR A 878 -16.52 -14.63 -3.59
C TYR A 878 -15.79 -15.53 -4.58
N THR A 879 -14.98 -14.93 -5.45
CA THR A 879 -14.16 -15.63 -6.43
C THR A 879 -12.70 -15.24 -6.26
N TRP A 880 -11.89 -16.15 -5.74
CA TRP A 880 -10.44 -16.00 -5.62
C TRP A 880 -9.73 -16.64 -6.82
N THR A 881 -8.86 -15.88 -7.48
CA THR A 881 -7.94 -16.42 -8.52
C THR A 881 -6.52 -16.39 -7.99
N LEU A 882 -5.99 -17.56 -7.67
CA LEU A 882 -4.68 -17.75 -7.06
C LEU A 882 -3.60 -17.99 -8.14
N PRO A 883 -2.37 -17.48 -7.93
CA PRO A 883 -1.18 -17.87 -8.68
C PRO A 883 -0.56 -19.19 -8.14
N LEU A 884 -1.40 -20.05 -7.56
CA LEU A 884 -1.04 -21.37 -7.06
C LEU A 884 -1.85 -22.42 -7.81
N GLY A 885 -1.22 -23.53 -8.16
CA GLY A 885 -1.86 -24.63 -8.87
C GLY A 885 -1.22 -25.97 -8.53
N THR A 886 -1.64 -27.01 -9.24
CA THR A 886 -1.25 -28.40 -8.98
C THR A 886 0.26 -28.66 -9.14
N SER A 887 1.02 -27.76 -9.77
CA SER A 887 2.49 -27.86 -9.82
C SER A 887 3.17 -27.48 -8.50
N THR A 888 2.46 -26.79 -7.61
CA THR A 888 3.02 -26.19 -6.40
C THR A 888 2.43 -26.80 -5.14
N VAL A 889 1.10 -26.88 -5.05
CA VAL A 889 0.37 -27.42 -3.90
C VAL A 889 -0.99 -27.95 -4.36
N ASP A 890 -1.57 -28.89 -3.63
CA ASP A 890 -2.92 -29.37 -3.90
C ASP A 890 -3.97 -28.34 -3.46
N THR A 891 -4.33 -27.44 -4.37
CA THR A 891 -5.32 -26.38 -4.16
C THR A 891 -6.77 -26.86 -4.24
N SER A 892 -7.01 -28.17 -4.41
CA SER A 892 -8.34 -28.75 -4.20
C SER A 892 -8.71 -28.85 -2.71
N LYS A 893 -7.70 -28.75 -1.84
CA LYS A 893 -7.84 -28.78 -0.38
C LYS A 893 -7.75 -27.37 0.19
N PHE A 894 -8.88 -26.82 0.60
CA PHE A 894 -8.93 -25.47 1.15
C PHE A 894 -9.93 -25.33 2.30
N VAL A 895 -9.79 -24.22 3.02
CA VAL A 895 -10.73 -23.79 4.06
C VAL A 895 -11.17 -22.37 3.75
N VAL A 896 -12.47 -22.14 3.64
CA VAL A 896 -13.04 -20.79 3.69
C VAL A 896 -13.35 -20.49 5.14
N GLN A 897 -12.56 -19.60 5.75
CA GLN A 897 -12.77 -19.11 7.09
C GLN A 897 -13.46 -17.76 7.04
N ALA A 898 -14.54 -17.59 7.78
CA ALA A 898 -15.22 -16.32 7.99
C ALA A 898 -15.25 -15.96 9.48
N GLN A 899 -14.81 -14.76 9.85
CA GLN A 899 -14.62 -14.33 11.24
C GLN A 899 -15.02 -12.86 11.47
N GLY A 900 -15.59 -12.57 12.64
CA GLY A 900 -15.96 -11.23 13.09
C GLY A 900 -17.42 -10.90 12.78
N TYR A 901 -18.13 -10.29 13.73
CA TYR A 901 -19.56 -9.90 13.69
C TYR A 901 -20.58 -11.04 13.50
N ASN A 902 -20.15 -12.22 13.06
CA ASN A 902 -20.88 -13.48 13.10
C ASN A 902 -19.99 -14.59 13.66
N PRO A 903 -20.58 -15.71 14.14
CA PRO A 903 -19.80 -16.83 14.68
C PRO A 903 -18.73 -17.33 13.70
N LEU A 904 -17.52 -17.58 14.23
CA LEU A 904 -16.40 -18.14 13.47
C LEU A 904 -16.85 -19.37 12.69
N THR A 905 -16.69 -19.33 11.38
CA THR A 905 -17.12 -20.38 10.47
C THR A 905 -15.93 -20.85 9.65
N ASN A 906 -15.62 -22.14 9.71
CA ASN A 906 -14.61 -22.79 8.87
C ASN A 906 -15.33 -23.81 7.97
N VAL A 907 -15.35 -23.57 6.65
CA VAL A 907 -15.87 -24.53 5.66
C VAL A 907 -14.71 -25.21 4.97
N PHE A 908 -14.60 -26.52 5.17
CA PHE A 908 -13.50 -27.34 4.67
C PHE A 908 -13.91 -28.04 3.37
N GLU A 909 -13.03 -27.97 2.37
CA GLU A 909 -13.13 -28.76 1.16
C GLU A 909 -11.82 -29.54 0.95
N PRO A 910 -11.86 -30.88 0.82
CA PRO A 910 -12.97 -31.74 1.25
C PRO A 910 -13.21 -31.61 2.77
N ASP A 911 -14.33 -32.11 3.28
CA ASP A 911 -14.61 -32.13 4.72
C ASP A 911 -13.50 -32.88 5.48
N ALA A 912 -12.77 -32.14 6.32
CA ALA A 912 -11.65 -32.68 7.09
C ALA A 912 -12.12 -33.69 8.15
N SER A 913 -13.35 -33.56 8.65
CA SER A 913 -13.92 -34.47 9.65
C SER A 913 -14.23 -35.86 9.09
N SER A 914 -14.27 -36.00 7.76
CA SER A 914 -14.40 -37.29 7.09
C SER A 914 -13.15 -38.16 7.20
N TYR A 915 -12.03 -37.65 7.71
CA TYR A 915 -10.77 -38.39 7.79
C TYR A 915 -10.32 -38.58 9.24
N ASP A 916 -9.97 -39.82 9.60
CA ASP A 916 -9.30 -40.13 10.87
C ASP A 916 -7.93 -40.74 10.59
N CYS A 917 -6.87 -39.96 10.77
CA CYS A 917 -5.50 -40.44 10.56
C CYS A 917 -4.93 -41.21 11.78
N LYS A 918 -5.73 -41.42 12.82
CA LYS A 918 -5.37 -42.29 13.94
C LYS A 918 -5.47 -43.74 13.47
N GLY A 919 -4.37 -44.46 13.57
CA GLY A 919 -4.28 -45.89 13.27
C GLY A 919 -3.75 -46.68 14.46
N SER A 920 -3.48 -47.97 14.26
CA SER A 920 -2.71 -48.73 15.24
C SER A 920 -1.35 -48.08 15.49
N SER A 921 -0.83 -48.15 16.72
CA SER A 921 0.56 -47.73 17.02
C SER A 921 1.59 -48.52 16.20
N MET A 922 1.21 -49.71 15.72
CA MET A 922 2.02 -50.57 14.83
C MET A 922 2.06 -50.07 13.39
N CYS A 923 1.33 -49.01 13.06
CA CYS A 923 1.36 -48.38 11.75
C CYS A 923 2.73 -47.79 11.40
N THR A 924 3.62 -47.66 12.37
CA THR A 924 5.03 -47.28 12.18
C THR A 924 5.89 -48.36 11.53
N THR A 925 5.38 -49.60 11.36
CA THR A 925 6.12 -50.74 10.80
C THR A 925 6.75 -50.42 9.42
N PRO A 926 8.07 -50.63 9.22
CA PRO A 926 8.80 -50.16 8.03
C PRO A 926 8.28 -50.62 6.66
N ALA A 927 7.61 -51.78 6.58
CA ALA A 927 7.10 -52.35 5.33
C ALA A 927 5.58 -52.19 5.14
N LEU A 928 4.89 -51.53 6.08
CA LEU A 928 3.43 -51.51 6.10
C LEU A 928 2.83 -50.89 4.82
N LEU A 929 3.35 -49.74 4.39
CA LEU A 929 2.81 -49.04 3.22
C LEU A 929 2.85 -49.90 1.95
N LYS A 930 3.99 -50.57 1.71
CA LYS A 930 4.14 -51.51 0.59
C LYS A 930 3.11 -52.63 0.64
N TRP A 931 2.76 -53.10 1.84
CA TRP A 931 1.71 -54.10 2.01
C TRP A 931 0.32 -53.52 1.75
N CYS A 932 0.03 -52.30 2.19
CA CYS A 932 -1.25 -51.63 1.90
C CYS A 932 -1.45 -51.43 0.39
N ASP A 933 -0.42 -50.93 -0.30
CA ASP A 933 -0.42 -50.73 -1.75
C ASP A 933 -0.65 -52.06 -2.48
N HIS A 934 -0.04 -53.14 -2.01
CA HIS A 934 -0.25 -54.45 -2.61
C HIS A 934 -1.68 -54.95 -2.35
N ALA A 935 -2.19 -54.81 -1.13
CA ALA A 935 -3.55 -55.22 -0.78
C ALA A 935 -4.60 -54.51 -1.64
N VAL A 936 -4.49 -53.20 -1.82
CA VAL A 936 -5.46 -52.42 -2.61
C VAL A 936 -5.34 -52.68 -4.11
N ASN A 937 -4.12 -52.87 -4.63
CA ASN A 937 -3.91 -53.12 -6.06
C ASN A 937 -4.20 -54.56 -6.49
N THR A 938 -4.45 -55.45 -5.54
CA THR A 938 -4.89 -56.84 -5.80
C THR A 938 -6.37 -57.07 -5.50
N LEU A 939 -7.13 -55.99 -5.25
CA LEU A 939 -8.59 -56.04 -5.24
C LEU A 939 -9.12 -56.48 -6.61
N TYR A 940 -10.23 -57.21 -6.62
CA TYR A 940 -11.09 -57.32 -7.78
C TYR A 940 -11.67 -55.92 -8.08
N ARG A 941 -11.36 -55.35 -9.25
CA ARG A 941 -11.63 -53.96 -9.66
C ARG A 941 -12.77 -53.90 -10.69
N ASP A 942 -13.99 -53.72 -10.21
CA ASP A 942 -15.16 -53.35 -11.01
C ASP A 942 -16.03 -52.34 -10.25
N ASP A 943 -17.14 -51.93 -10.87
CA ASP A 943 -18.10 -50.97 -10.33
C ASP A 943 -19.28 -51.66 -9.59
N ASP A 944 -19.30 -53.00 -9.56
CA ASP A 944 -20.30 -53.76 -8.81
C ASP A 944 -19.93 -53.77 -7.31
N PRO A 945 -20.89 -53.58 -6.38
CA PRO A 945 -20.61 -53.50 -4.94
C PRO A 945 -20.30 -54.88 -4.34
N PHE A 946 -19.08 -55.36 -4.61
CA PHE A 946 -18.59 -56.70 -4.25
C PHE A 946 -18.12 -56.83 -2.80
N TYR A 947 -17.61 -55.74 -2.20
CA TYR A 947 -17.08 -55.74 -0.84
C TYR A 947 -18.14 -55.28 0.15
N HIS A 948 -18.31 -56.00 1.26
CA HIS A 948 -19.33 -55.68 2.27
C HIS A 948 -18.75 -55.67 3.67
N SER A 949 -19.25 -54.80 4.54
CA SER A 949 -18.92 -54.87 5.96
C SER A 949 -19.39 -56.19 6.57
N SER A 950 -18.73 -56.63 7.63
CA SER A 950 -19.13 -57.86 8.32
C SER A 950 -20.47 -57.65 9.02
N GLU A 951 -21.51 -58.36 8.59
CA GLU A 951 -22.83 -58.34 9.23
C GLU A 951 -22.92 -59.43 10.31
N VAL A 952 -23.44 -59.06 11.48
CA VAL A 952 -23.91 -60.03 12.49
C VAL A 952 -25.41 -60.16 12.31
N ILE A 953 -25.86 -61.27 11.72
CA ILE A 953 -27.28 -61.60 11.59
C ILE A 953 -27.55 -62.76 12.54
N ASP A 954 -28.50 -62.60 13.46
CA ASP A 954 -28.92 -63.63 14.43
C ASP A 954 -27.79 -64.28 15.25
N GLY A 955 -26.71 -63.53 15.52
CA GLY A 955 -25.58 -63.99 16.35
C GLY A 955 -24.50 -64.77 15.59
N ASP A 956 -24.66 -64.97 14.28
CA ASP A 956 -23.64 -65.54 13.40
C ASP A 956 -22.94 -64.42 12.60
N VAL A 957 -21.60 -64.45 12.56
CA VAL A 957 -20.78 -63.56 11.73
C VAL A 957 -20.72 -64.15 10.33
N TYR A 958 -21.39 -63.53 9.37
CA TYR A 958 -21.20 -63.89 7.96
C TYR A 958 -19.92 -63.22 7.48
N SER A 959 -18.88 -64.01 7.14
CA SER A 959 -17.63 -63.49 6.59
C SER A 959 -17.85 -63.01 5.15
N SER A 960 -18.29 -61.78 4.99
CA SER A 960 -18.22 -61.05 3.73
C SER A 960 -16.76 -60.65 3.45
N GLN A 961 -16.38 -60.62 2.18
CA GLN A 961 -15.09 -60.08 1.78
C GLN A 961 -15.13 -58.56 1.97
N SER A 962 -14.74 -58.07 3.15
CA SER A 962 -14.79 -56.65 3.50
C SER A 962 -13.67 -55.82 2.86
N GLY A 963 -12.74 -56.49 2.18
CA GLY A 963 -11.63 -55.85 1.51
C GLY A 963 -10.51 -56.85 1.24
N ASN A 964 -9.28 -56.40 1.39
CA ASN A 964 -8.10 -57.25 1.20
C ASN A 964 -6.99 -56.86 2.18
N CYS A 965 -6.06 -57.79 2.41
CA CYS A 965 -4.87 -57.54 3.21
C CYS A 965 -3.67 -58.31 2.66
N TRP A 966 -2.48 -57.79 2.91
CA TRP A 966 -1.21 -58.38 2.46
C TRP A 966 -0.15 -58.25 3.54
N GLY A 967 0.81 -59.16 3.61
CA GLY A 967 1.80 -59.16 4.69
C GLY A 967 2.93 -60.17 4.56
N ASP A 968 3.54 -60.54 5.69
CA ASP A 968 4.63 -61.52 5.84
C ASP A 968 4.23 -62.76 6.67
N GLN A 969 2.94 -63.12 6.70
CA GLN A 969 2.28 -64.13 7.55
C GLN A 969 2.12 -63.72 9.01
N THR A 970 2.91 -62.76 9.51
CA THR A 970 2.82 -62.31 10.91
C THR A 970 2.36 -60.86 11.01
N ARG A 971 2.73 -60.03 10.05
CA ARG A 971 2.47 -58.60 10.02
C ARG A 971 1.94 -58.26 8.64
N GLY A 972 0.92 -57.42 8.56
CA GLY A 972 0.34 -57.02 7.30
C GLY A 972 -0.38 -55.68 7.39
N CYS A 973 -0.83 -55.21 6.24
CA CYS A 973 -1.75 -54.09 6.13
C CYS A 973 -3.04 -54.57 5.48
N GLY A 974 -4.17 -54.09 6.01
CA GLY A 974 -5.49 -54.34 5.44
C GLY A 974 -6.20 -53.05 5.08
N VAL A 975 -6.99 -53.12 4.01
CA VAL A 975 -7.88 -52.08 3.52
C VAL A 975 -9.28 -52.66 3.50
N PHE A 976 -10.19 -52.12 4.33
CA PHE A 976 -11.51 -52.72 4.56
C PHE A 976 -12.61 -51.68 4.60
N ILE A 977 -13.82 -52.07 4.17
CA ILE A 977 -15.06 -51.37 4.49
C ILE A 977 -15.66 -51.89 5.80
N GLN A 978 -16.18 -50.97 6.60
CA GLN A 978 -16.79 -51.17 7.91
C GLN A 978 -18.07 -50.33 8.01
N GLY A 979 -18.90 -50.64 9.00
CA GLY A 979 -20.20 -49.98 9.22
C GLY A 979 -21.37 -50.95 9.10
N GLN A 980 -22.60 -50.45 9.29
CA GLN A 980 -23.81 -51.27 9.21
C GLN A 980 -24.39 -51.24 7.80
N ASN A 981 -24.65 -52.40 7.20
CA ASN A 981 -25.19 -52.55 5.85
C ASN A 981 -24.34 -51.87 4.76
N CYS A 982 -23.01 -51.89 4.91
CA CYS A 982 -22.11 -51.20 4.02
C CYS A 982 -21.67 -52.09 2.86
N SER A 983 -21.73 -51.56 1.65
CA SER A 983 -21.26 -52.22 0.43
C SER A 983 -20.54 -51.24 -0.48
N ILE A 984 -19.43 -51.66 -1.08
CA ILE A 984 -18.59 -50.80 -1.94
C ILE A 984 -18.03 -51.59 -3.11
N SER A 985 -17.87 -50.93 -4.26
CA SER A 985 -17.22 -51.52 -5.41
C SER A 985 -15.70 -51.60 -5.23
N GLY A 986 -15.04 -52.45 -6.01
CA GLY A 986 -13.58 -52.51 -5.97
C GLY A 986 -12.91 -51.21 -6.45
N ASN A 987 -13.54 -50.52 -7.41
CA ASN A 987 -13.08 -49.22 -7.87
C ASN A 987 -13.22 -48.14 -6.80
N ASP A 988 -14.36 -48.09 -6.11
CA ASP A 988 -14.60 -47.11 -5.05
C ASP A 988 -13.71 -47.37 -3.83
N LEU A 989 -13.51 -48.63 -3.42
CA LEU A 989 -12.62 -48.96 -2.30
C LEU A 989 -11.17 -48.56 -2.60
N TRP A 990 -10.74 -48.69 -3.85
CA TRP A 990 -9.43 -48.19 -4.26
C TRP A 990 -9.38 -46.67 -4.33
N ASN A 991 -10.43 -45.99 -4.79
CA ASN A 991 -10.49 -44.54 -4.80
C ASN A 991 -10.45 -43.97 -3.37
N ASP A 992 -11.19 -44.56 -2.44
CA ASP A 992 -11.19 -44.19 -1.02
C ASP A 992 -9.82 -44.42 -0.38
N TYR A 993 -9.13 -45.51 -0.74
CA TYR A 993 -7.74 -45.71 -0.37
C TYR A 993 -6.86 -44.55 -0.87
N GLN A 994 -7.00 -44.15 -2.13
CA GLN A 994 -6.24 -43.01 -2.67
C GLN A 994 -6.60 -41.71 -1.93
N ASN A 995 -7.87 -41.46 -1.61
CA ASN A 995 -8.28 -40.29 -0.83
C ASN A 995 -7.59 -40.26 0.54
N ILE A 996 -7.60 -41.37 1.28
CA ILE A 996 -6.88 -41.48 2.56
C ILE A 996 -5.36 -41.34 2.38
N ARG A 997 -4.78 -41.79 1.27
CA ARG A 997 -3.34 -41.63 1.00
C ARG A 997 -2.97 -40.21 0.60
N ASN A 998 -3.85 -39.55 -0.13
CA ASN A 998 -3.63 -38.21 -0.66
C ASN A 998 -3.93 -37.14 0.39
N ILE A 999 -4.74 -37.44 1.42
CA ILE A 999 -4.87 -36.59 2.61
C ILE A 999 -3.59 -36.75 3.44
N GLY A 1000 -2.82 -35.66 3.59
CA GLY A 1000 -1.61 -35.66 4.40
C GLY A 1000 -1.93 -35.99 5.86
N GLY A 1001 -0.93 -36.46 6.62
CA GLY A 1001 -1.12 -36.97 7.98
C GLY A 1001 -1.57 -38.44 8.04
N CYS A 1002 -2.37 -38.91 7.08
CA CYS A 1002 -2.80 -40.31 6.97
C CYS A 1002 -1.76 -41.20 6.26
N LYS A 1003 -0.46 -40.86 6.25
CA LYS A 1003 0.57 -41.45 5.37
C LYS A 1003 0.73 -42.98 5.45
N LYS A 1004 0.33 -43.63 6.56
CA LYS A 1004 0.48 -45.09 6.77
C LYS A 1004 -0.81 -45.82 7.10
N CYS A 1005 -1.60 -45.29 8.03
CA CYS A 1005 -2.92 -45.79 8.37
C CYS A 1005 -3.90 -44.62 8.41
N GLY A 1006 -5.18 -44.94 8.42
CA GLY A 1006 -6.23 -43.96 8.58
C GLY A 1006 -7.57 -44.50 8.10
N SER A 1007 -8.60 -43.69 8.26
CA SER A 1007 -9.96 -44.03 7.93
C SER A 1007 -10.64 -42.90 7.17
N PHE A 1008 -11.59 -43.24 6.30
CA PHE A 1008 -12.44 -42.30 5.57
C PHE A 1008 -13.91 -42.62 5.84
N HIS A 1009 -14.60 -41.68 6.45
CA HIS A 1009 -16.05 -41.67 6.65
C HIS A 1009 -16.72 -41.18 5.37
N ARG A 1010 -17.46 -42.08 4.74
CA ARG A 1010 -18.21 -41.81 3.52
C ARG A 1010 -19.57 -41.20 3.85
N ASP A 1011 -20.14 -40.47 2.90
CA ASP A 1011 -21.47 -39.85 3.03
C ASP A 1011 -22.60 -40.86 3.22
N ASP A 1012 -22.40 -42.11 2.80
CA ASP A 1012 -23.34 -43.24 2.99
C ASP A 1012 -23.30 -43.84 4.41
N GLY A 1013 -22.48 -43.29 5.31
CA GLY A 1013 -22.30 -43.76 6.69
C GLY A 1013 -21.31 -44.91 6.83
N CYS A 1014 -20.66 -45.34 5.75
CA CYS A 1014 -19.66 -46.38 5.76
C CYS A 1014 -18.26 -45.85 6.06
N LEU A 1015 -17.41 -46.72 6.61
CA LEU A 1015 -16.04 -46.38 6.99
C LEU A 1015 -15.07 -47.25 6.20
N VAL A 1016 -14.18 -46.63 5.43
CA VAL A 1016 -13.04 -47.34 4.83
C VAL A 1016 -11.83 -47.15 5.73
N THR A 1017 -11.17 -48.25 6.12
CA THR A 1017 -10.05 -48.22 7.06
C THR A 1017 -8.82 -48.89 6.46
N ILE A 1018 -7.67 -48.22 6.57
CA ILE A 1018 -6.32 -48.71 6.30
C ILE A 1018 -5.64 -48.90 7.65
N ASN A 1019 -5.35 -50.15 8.03
CA ASN A 1019 -4.73 -50.42 9.33
C ASN A 1019 -3.77 -51.61 9.31
N TYR A 1020 -2.94 -51.69 10.35
CA TYR A 1020 -2.13 -52.87 10.64
C TYR A 1020 -3.02 -54.07 10.96
N VAL A 1021 -2.70 -55.21 10.37
CA VAL A 1021 -3.40 -56.49 10.59
C VAL A 1021 -2.37 -57.58 10.95
N TYR A 1022 -2.75 -58.46 11.87
CA TYR A 1022 -1.98 -59.66 12.21
C TYR A 1022 -2.48 -60.84 11.36
N ASN A 1023 -1.55 -61.66 10.85
CA ASN A 1023 -1.83 -62.84 10.02
C ASN A 1023 -2.70 -62.56 8.77
N CYS A 1024 -2.12 -61.92 7.76
CA CYS A 1024 -2.72 -61.88 6.43
C CYS A 1024 -2.51 -63.21 5.71
N ASP A 1025 -3.59 -63.88 5.31
CA ASP A 1025 -3.57 -65.21 4.68
C ASP A 1025 -3.23 -65.15 3.17
N ASN A 1026 -3.12 -63.95 2.59
CA ASN A 1026 -2.87 -63.73 1.17
C ASN A 1026 -1.37 -63.44 0.93
N HIS A 1027 -0.68 -64.41 0.33
CA HIS A 1027 0.76 -64.42 0.03
C HIS A 1027 1.07 -64.70 -1.43
#